data_AF-A0A507DZK3-F1
#
_entry.id   AF-A0A507DZK3-F1
#
_cell.length_a   1.000
_cell.length_b   1.000
_cell.length_c   1.000
_cell.angle_alpha   90.00
_cell.angle_beta   90.00
_cell.angle_gamma   90.00
#
_symmetry.space_group_name_H-M   'P 1'
#
loop_
_entity.id
_entity.type
_entity.pdbx_description
1 polymer ?
#
loop_
_entity_poly.entity_id
_entity_poly.type
_entity_poly.pdbx_seq_one_letter_code
_entity_poly.pdbx_strand_id
1 'polypeptide(L)'
;MRFSILRKVLITAAIAATCVLVGVSAAPSAVPGKAANGDYTWASGVQYTAGQVVDYQGNRYKVVVNHISQVDWYPGCCAVLWELVGALGGTGSTAGAPVSGGTVGGAVTTAPPGGTWGSKTFAPYIDVMLWPTVDVSTVNAATGIKHFTLAFIFAGGDGNPAWGGITPMSQNFYLDIIGKLRSAGGDVIVSFGGANGQELAQATTDVAALQAKYQAVINQYQLTWIDLDIEGPGLPDKASVDRRNKALAALQKANPKLTISYTLPTLPTGLTADGVYLLQSAAKAGLNVNVVNIMAMDYGAGVAPNGATGMGGYAISAAAATYKQAQAAGLKSAKVGVTPMIGVNDVQGEVFRIEDAAQLIAWTKTVDYVAEISMWSVNRDTSKSGPLYASSQVKQNDYDYAKTLIAFETGSSTLVPPPPQPRKTTGSTSGSGGSAATPLGKTTWGSRTFAPYVDVLLWPTLDISAVAQTTGANFFTLAFVVADTAADPAWGGVTKVATGFYLDILTKLRALGGDAIISFGGATGTELAIPVTDVKKLTAKYQSVINKYKATWLDFDIEGHAILNSAANDRRNQAIAALQKANPKVKVSYTLAVTPNGLVAEGLALLASAKKHGARIDLLNIMAMDYGPGAAPNGATGMGGYAISAAKAAYAQVQAAGFLSTKIGITPMIGQNDVQGEIFRLADAAELVKWASSQSWVGELAMWSVNRDTAKKGPLYASSQISQNDYDFTKAFKPFNQGGVAAGKLPRSLEMPGVGGLKARDGAAEGEVADVEVVDLQEADAGEAEDAADGVDEDGDVALPAELDIPLPPWTNLDMPIPPARQPNNANRGRGVGAVGKPDPELIMPPTRRDASNTTPKIGKSLSWTTRTFAPYIDVTAWPTFDFLGAVKKAGIRHFSLGFIVADKDGDPSWGGYYKCSSDFLKTEINTLRKQHQGDVIVSFGGAAGKELGLAAKNVAQLVKLYQEVIDTFKVTYADFDIEGSTLGNKKVVDMRNKALAIIQQNNPGLVISYTLPTEINGITEEAEALLENAVTNKVTVDVVNIMVMDYDPADCPGKTCLTAMGKHAISAAKSLYATLQKIGLKDTKVGLTPMIGMNDISGEVFTLANAQELVNFARKTDWIAFFGFWSLNRDNSKKSKELDNSSGIVQGDWGFSQIMAVYAH
;
A
#
# COMPACT_ATOMS: atom_id res chain seq x y z
N MET A 1 -15.48 -45.68 40.32
CA MET A 1 -16.80 -46.35 40.13
C MET A 1 -17.75 -45.39 39.41
N ARG A 2 -18.85 -45.91 38.84
CA ARG A 2 -20.10 -45.24 38.39
C ARG A 2 -20.15 -43.69 38.48
N PHE A 3 -20.14 -43.01 37.32
CA PHE A 3 -21.18 -42.03 36.87
C PHE A 3 -20.78 -41.27 35.56
N SER A 4 -20.56 -41.98 34.44
CA SER A 4 -20.39 -41.33 33.11
C SER A 4 -20.70 -42.24 31.92
N ILE A 5 -21.86 -42.91 31.91
CA ILE A 5 -22.26 -43.85 30.83
C ILE A 5 -23.67 -43.55 30.26
N LEU A 6 -24.52 -42.80 30.96
CA LEU A 6 -25.87 -42.44 30.47
C LEU A 6 -25.91 -41.08 29.74
N ARG A 7 -25.33 -41.02 28.53
CA ARG A 7 -25.67 -39.96 27.54
C ARG A 7 -25.43 -40.33 26.05
N LYS A 8 -25.07 -41.58 25.73
CA LYS A 8 -24.68 -42.02 24.36
C LYS A 8 -25.71 -42.91 23.62
N VAL A 9 -26.92 -43.13 24.15
CA VAL A 9 -27.89 -44.12 23.58
C VAL A 9 -29.33 -43.59 23.42
N LEU A 10 -29.63 -42.36 23.84
CA LEU A 10 -30.98 -41.78 23.80
C LEU A 10 -31.02 -40.43 23.06
N ILE A 11 -30.82 -40.51 21.73
CA ILE A 11 -31.54 -39.78 20.66
C ILE A 11 -31.16 -40.51 19.36
N THR A 12 -31.81 -41.66 19.13
CA THR A 12 -31.61 -42.52 17.95
C THR A 12 -32.90 -43.29 17.59
N ALA A 13 -34.05 -42.77 18.05
CA ALA A 13 -35.34 -43.46 18.03
C ALA A 13 -36.52 -42.50 17.78
N ALA A 14 -36.32 -41.49 16.93
CA ALA A 14 -37.37 -40.66 16.35
C ALA A 14 -36.95 -40.27 14.92
N ILE A 15 -37.92 -40.06 14.02
CA ILE A 15 -37.70 -39.79 12.58
C ILE A 15 -36.98 -40.94 11.84
N ALA A 16 -37.50 -42.17 12.00
CA ALA A 16 -37.20 -43.31 11.14
C ALA A 16 -38.48 -43.88 10.48
N ALA A 17 -39.40 -42.98 10.08
CA ALA A 17 -40.76 -43.36 9.66
C ALA A 17 -41.38 -42.42 8.59
N THR A 18 -40.64 -42.03 7.56
CA THR A 18 -41.15 -41.72 6.20
C THR A 18 -39.96 -41.69 5.24
N CYS A 19 -39.71 -42.77 4.50
CA CYS A 19 -38.69 -42.77 3.45
C CYS A 19 -39.27 -42.23 2.14
N VAL A 20 -39.06 -40.95 1.90
CA VAL A 20 -39.10 -40.33 0.56
C VAL A 20 -37.75 -39.64 0.35
N LEU A 21 -37.12 -39.85 -0.81
CA LEU A 21 -35.81 -39.27 -1.09
C LEU A 21 -35.90 -37.75 -1.15
N VAL A 22 -35.17 -37.07 -0.27
CA VAL A 22 -34.80 -35.66 -0.41
C VAL A 22 -33.30 -35.56 -0.17
N GLY A 23 -32.52 -35.53 -1.24
CA GLY A 23 -31.09 -35.21 -1.14
C GLY A 23 -30.93 -33.72 -0.86
N VAL A 24 -30.03 -33.36 0.07
CA VAL A 24 -29.67 -31.95 0.30
C VAL A 24 -28.76 -31.52 -0.86
N SER A 25 -29.37 -31.02 -1.93
CA SER A 25 -28.65 -30.27 -2.95
C SER A 25 -28.05 -29.00 -2.35
N ALA A 26 -26.99 -28.48 -2.96
CA ALA A 26 -26.63 -27.07 -2.79
C ALA A 26 -27.88 -26.20 -3.03
N ALA A 27 -28.01 -25.08 -2.31
CA ALA A 27 -29.09 -24.13 -2.55
C ALA A 27 -29.04 -23.70 -4.03
N PRO A 28 -30.09 -23.94 -4.83
CA PRO A 28 -30.02 -23.69 -6.26
C PRO A 28 -29.84 -22.20 -6.49
N SER A 29 -28.76 -21.82 -7.18
CA SER A 29 -28.55 -20.47 -7.68
C SER A 29 -29.81 -20.03 -8.41
N ALA A 30 -30.28 -18.81 -8.12
CA ALA A 30 -31.54 -18.34 -8.68
C ALA A 30 -31.49 -18.43 -10.22
N VAL A 31 -32.48 -19.10 -10.80
CA VAL A 31 -32.63 -19.26 -12.25
C VAL A 31 -33.28 -17.98 -12.79
N PRO A 32 -32.82 -17.41 -13.92
CA PRO A 32 -33.37 -16.15 -14.40
C PRO A 32 -34.84 -16.31 -14.80
N GLY A 33 -35.66 -15.32 -14.43
CA GLY A 33 -37.02 -15.20 -14.96
C GLY A 33 -36.99 -15.01 -16.48
N LYS A 34 -38.08 -15.38 -17.17
CA LYS A 34 -38.22 -15.20 -18.62
C LYS A 34 -39.14 -14.04 -18.98
N ALA A 35 -38.77 -13.31 -20.03
CA ALA A 35 -39.60 -12.32 -20.67
C ALA A 35 -40.61 -12.97 -21.65
N ALA A 36 -41.59 -12.19 -22.11
CA ALA A 36 -42.74 -12.70 -22.89
C ALA A 36 -42.38 -13.22 -24.30
N ASN A 37 -41.20 -12.89 -24.81
CA ASN A 37 -40.56 -13.43 -26.01
C ASN A 37 -39.89 -14.81 -25.78
N GLY A 38 -39.76 -15.27 -24.54
CA GLY A 38 -39.11 -16.53 -24.18
C GLY A 38 -37.60 -16.45 -23.92
N ASP A 39 -36.99 -15.27 -24.06
CA ASP A 39 -35.64 -14.98 -23.59
C ASP A 39 -35.61 -14.82 -22.07
N TYR A 40 -34.42 -14.84 -21.47
CA TYR A 40 -34.23 -14.64 -20.02
C TYR A 40 -34.08 -13.15 -19.69
N THR A 41 -34.64 -12.64 -18.60
CA THR A 41 -34.36 -11.26 -18.16
C THR A 41 -33.04 -11.21 -17.37
N TRP A 42 -32.25 -10.15 -17.52
CA TRP A 42 -31.09 -9.97 -16.62
C TRP A 42 -31.49 -9.60 -15.19
N ALA A 43 -30.84 -10.23 -14.23
CA ALA A 43 -30.80 -9.83 -12.82
C ALA A 43 -29.44 -10.19 -12.21
N SER A 44 -29.05 -9.55 -11.10
CA SER A 44 -27.85 -9.86 -10.33
C SER A 44 -28.07 -11.04 -9.37
N GLY A 45 -27.02 -11.79 -9.06
CA GLY A 45 -27.05 -12.96 -8.16
C GLY A 45 -27.67 -14.21 -8.80
N VAL A 46 -27.74 -14.26 -10.12
CA VAL A 46 -28.48 -15.25 -10.91
C VAL A 46 -27.50 -16.05 -11.77
N GLN A 47 -27.72 -17.36 -11.89
CA GLN A 47 -26.83 -18.22 -12.68
C GLN A 47 -27.24 -18.22 -14.16
N TYR A 48 -26.29 -17.86 -15.01
CA TYR A 48 -26.42 -17.84 -16.45
C TYR A 48 -25.52 -18.92 -17.08
N THR A 49 -26.09 -19.66 -18.03
CA THR A 49 -25.44 -20.76 -18.74
C THR A 49 -25.10 -20.33 -20.17
N ALA A 50 -23.90 -20.67 -20.63
CA ALA A 50 -23.42 -20.35 -21.97
C ALA A 50 -24.44 -20.78 -23.06
N GLY A 51 -24.70 -19.89 -24.00
CA GLY A 51 -25.71 -20.07 -25.04
C GLY A 51 -27.13 -19.64 -24.68
N GLN A 52 -27.46 -19.34 -23.42
CA GLN A 52 -28.71 -18.65 -23.08
C GLN A 52 -28.72 -17.24 -23.68
N VAL A 53 -29.89 -16.74 -24.09
CA VAL A 53 -30.09 -15.36 -24.55
C VAL A 53 -30.81 -14.57 -23.47
N VAL A 54 -30.29 -13.40 -23.15
CA VAL A 54 -30.67 -12.55 -22.03
C VAL A 54 -31.02 -11.14 -22.51
N ASP A 55 -32.21 -10.70 -22.15
CA ASP A 55 -32.76 -9.38 -22.45
C ASP A 55 -32.30 -8.35 -21.41
N TYR A 56 -31.73 -7.25 -21.89
CA TYR A 56 -31.33 -6.12 -21.07
C TYR A 56 -31.39 -4.81 -21.87
N GLN A 57 -32.09 -3.81 -21.33
CA GLN A 57 -32.21 -2.46 -21.89
C GLN A 57 -32.60 -2.40 -23.38
N GLY A 58 -33.47 -3.32 -23.84
CA GLY A 58 -33.94 -3.39 -25.24
C GLY A 58 -33.04 -4.19 -26.18
N ASN A 59 -31.90 -4.71 -25.69
CA ASN A 59 -30.98 -5.56 -26.45
C ASN A 59 -30.96 -7.00 -25.90
N ARG A 60 -30.64 -7.95 -26.79
CA ARG A 60 -30.54 -9.40 -26.54
C ARG A 60 -29.07 -9.78 -26.54
N TYR A 61 -28.61 -10.42 -25.46
CA TYR A 61 -27.22 -10.83 -25.28
C TYR A 61 -27.12 -12.33 -25.03
N LYS A 62 -26.28 -13.03 -25.80
CA LYS A 62 -25.95 -14.42 -25.58
C LYS A 62 -24.87 -14.54 -24.50
N VAL A 63 -25.10 -15.42 -23.54
CA VAL A 63 -24.13 -15.76 -22.49
C VAL A 63 -22.95 -16.48 -23.13
N VAL A 64 -21.74 -15.97 -22.93
CA VAL A 64 -20.50 -16.49 -23.54
C VAL A 64 -19.92 -17.62 -22.69
N VAL A 65 -19.88 -17.45 -21.37
CA VAL A 65 -19.39 -18.45 -20.39
C VAL A 65 -20.39 -18.64 -19.25
N ASN A 66 -20.41 -19.84 -18.67
CA ASN A 66 -21.20 -20.12 -17.45
C ASN A 66 -20.72 -19.22 -16.31
N HIS A 67 -21.62 -18.45 -15.70
CA HIS A 67 -21.28 -17.56 -14.59
C HIS A 67 -22.49 -17.29 -13.68
N ILE A 68 -22.24 -16.72 -12.50
CA ILE A 68 -23.27 -16.08 -11.68
C ILE A 68 -23.08 -14.57 -11.85
N SER A 69 -24.13 -13.85 -12.19
CA SER A 69 -24.07 -12.40 -12.42
C SER A 69 -23.78 -11.64 -11.13
N GLN A 70 -22.81 -10.71 -11.18
CA GLN A 70 -22.64 -9.66 -10.18
C GLN A 70 -23.40 -8.39 -10.60
N VAL A 71 -23.52 -7.41 -9.70
CA VAL A 71 -24.29 -6.17 -9.92
C VAL A 71 -23.73 -5.33 -11.06
N ASP A 72 -22.41 -5.34 -11.21
CA ASP A 72 -21.62 -4.71 -12.27
C ASP A 72 -21.53 -5.58 -13.54
N TRP A 73 -21.83 -6.88 -13.47
CA TRP A 73 -21.75 -7.82 -14.60
C TRP A 73 -23.02 -7.81 -15.47
N TYR A 74 -23.53 -6.62 -15.80
CA TYR A 74 -24.73 -6.46 -16.63
C TYR A 74 -24.44 -6.69 -18.13
N PRO A 75 -25.42 -7.12 -18.96
CA PRO A 75 -25.17 -7.38 -20.37
C PRO A 75 -24.79 -6.10 -21.12
N GLY A 76 -23.57 -6.10 -21.66
CA GLY A 76 -22.93 -4.91 -22.24
C GLY A 76 -21.77 -4.33 -21.41
N CYS A 77 -21.51 -4.79 -20.17
CA CYS A 77 -20.33 -4.36 -19.40
C CYS A 77 -19.01 -4.98 -19.90
N CYS A 78 -19.03 -6.25 -20.33
CA CYS A 78 -17.83 -6.97 -20.78
C CYS A 78 -18.19 -8.10 -21.76
N ALA A 79 -17.42 -8.19 -22.86
CA ALA A 79 -17.64 -9.16 -23.92
C ALA A 79 -17.28 -10.62 -23.53
N VAL A 80 -16.54 -10.82 -22.44
CA VAL A 80 -16.15 -12.15 -21.94
C VAL A 80 -17.32 -12.91 -21.30
N LEU A 81 -18.35 -12.20 -20.83
CA LEU A 81 -19.59 -12.78 -20.31
C LEU A 81 -20.76 -12.67 -21.30
N TRP A 82 -20.78 -11.62 -22.14
CA TRP A 82 -21.97 -11.20 -22.90
C TRP A 82 -21.65 -10.85 -24.37
N GLU A 83 -22.20 -11.64 -25.30
CA GLU A 83 -22.17 -11.41 -26.75
C GLU A 83 -23.46 -10.73 -27.20
N LEU A 84 -23.41 -9.53 -27.80
CA LEU A 84 -24.61 -8.86 -28.32
C LEU A 84 -25.12 -9.61 -29.56
N VAL A 85 -26.36 -10.12 -29.52
CA VAL A 85 -26.98 -10.92 -30.59
C VAL A 85 -28.20 -10.25 -31.26
N GLY A 86 -28.58 -9.05 -30.84
CA GLY A 86 -29.56 -8.20 -31.55
C GLY A 86 -30.40 -7.33 -30.62
N ALA A 87 -31.44 -6.69 -31.18
CA ALA A 87 -32.45 -5.95 -30.42
C ALA A 87 -33.67 -6.84 -30.10
N LEU A 88 -34.42 -6.52 -29.04
CA LEU A 88 -35.72 -7.14 -28.78
C LEU A 88 -36.70 -6.79 -29.92
N GLY A 89 -37.26 -7.82 -30.57
CA GLY A 89 -38.24 -7.68 -31.65
C GLY A 89 -37.78 -8.14 -33.04
N GLY A 90 -36.49 -8.42 -33.23
CA GLY A 90 -35.98 -9.03 -34.47
C GLY A 90 -36.24 -10.54 -34.54
N THR A 91 -36.99 -11.00 -35.55
CA THR A 91 -37.07 -12.43 -35.90
C THR A 91 -35.77 -12.88 -36.57
N GLY A 92 -35.22 -14.03 -36.18
CA GLY A 92 -33.84 -14.41 -36.55
C GLY A 92 -33.73 -15.71 -37.32
N SER A 93 -32.69 -15.82 -38.17
CA SER A 93 -31.81 -17.00 -38.27
C SER A 93 -30.61 -16.74 -39.21
N THR A 94 -29.58 -17.58 -39.07
CA THR A 94 -28.42 -17.78 -39.96
C THR A 94 -27.43 -16.64 -40.26
N ALA A 95 -26.14 -16.95 -40.01
CA ALA A 95 -24.94 -16.54 -40.75
C ALA A 95 -24.74 -15.06 -41.18
N GLY A 96 -23.86 -14.37 -40.44
CA GLY A 96 -22.83 -13.49 -41.02
C GLY A 96 -23.28 -12.31 -41.89
N ALA A 97 -23.74 -11.22 -41.27
CA ALA A 97 -23.78 -9.89 -41.86
C ALA A 97 -23.27 -8.84 -40.84
N PRO A 98 -22.55 -7.79 -41.27
CA PRO A 98 -21.94 -6.83 -40.36
C PRO A 98 -22.98 -5.89 -39.71
N VAL A 99 -22.82 -5.61 -38.42
CA VAL A 99 -23.66 -4.62 -37.72
C VAL A 99 -23.15 -3.21 -38.06
N SER A 100 -24.02 -2.41 -38.67
CA SER A 100 -23.71 -1.07 -39.18
C SER A 100 -23.30 -0.08 -38.06
N GLY A 101 -22.00 0.14 -37.91
CA GLY A 101 -21.50 1.51 -37.71
C GLY A 101 -22.02 2.36 -38.87
N GLY A 102 -22.71 3.47 -38.57
CA GLY A 102 -23.74 4.04 -39.45
C GLY A 102 -23.34 4.24 -40.92
N THR A 103 -23.94 3.45 -41.82
CA THR A 103 -23.71 3.56 -43.27
C THR A 103 -24.34 4.84 -43.85
N VAL A 104 -23.65 5.98 -43.72
CA VAL A 104 -23.91 7.14 -44.57
C VAL A 104 -23.47 6.78 -45.99
N GLY A 105 -24.44 6.55 -46.87
CA GLY A 105 -24.19 6.08 -48.23
C GLY A 105 -23.40 7.08 -49.08
N GLY A 106 -22.09 6.90 -49.16
CA GLY A 106 -21.18 7.66 -50.02
C GLY A 106 -19.87 6.90 -50.21
N ALA A 107 -19.25 7.05 -51.38
CA ALA A 107 -17.94 6.46 -51.63
C ALA A 107 -16.87 7.26 -50.88
N VAL A 108 -16.47 6.78 -49.69
CA VAL A 108 -15.44 7.43 -48.87
C VAL A 108 -14.06 7.23 -49.48
N THR A 109 -13.74 8.02 -50.50
CA THR A 109 -12.36 8.30 -50.89
C THR A 109 -11.63 8.86 -49.69
N THR A 110 -10.51 8.26 -49.30
CA THR A 110 -9.71 8.77 -48.17
C THR A 110 -9.34 10.23 -48.41
N ALA A 111 -9.81 11.13 -47.54
CA ALA A 111 -9.33 12.50 -47.56
C ALA A 111 -7.79 12.48 -47.42
N PRO A 112 -7.06 13.25 -48.25
CA PRO A 112 -5.61 13.31 -48.15
C PRO A 112 -5.20 13.78 -46.75
N PRO A 113 -3.96 13.47 -46.30
CA PRO A 113 -3.45 13.94 -45.02
C PRO A 113 -3.70 15.43 -44.79
N GLY A 114 -3.82 15.80 -43.51
CA GLY A 114 -4.09 17.17 -43.09
C GLY A 114 -2.94 18.14 -43.42
N GLY A 115 -3.02 19.33 -42.84
CA GLY A 115 -1.93 20.31 -42.93
C GLY A 115 -0.60 19.75 -42.42
N THR A 116 0.51 20.36 -42.84
CA THR A 116 1.84 19.97 -42.34
C THR A 116 1.91 20.12 -40.82
N TRP A 117 2.25 19.02 -40.13
CA TRP A 117 2.53 18.99 -38.69
C TRP A 117 3.44 20.14 -38.25
N GLY A 118 3.11 20.74 -37.11
CA GLY A 118 3.89 21.83 -36.52
C GLY A 118 5.22 21.34 -35.92
N SER A 119 6.10 22.29 -35.59
CA SER A 119 7.29 22.01 -34.75
C SER A 119 6.94 21.81 -33.26
N LYS A 120 5.69 22.10 -32.89
CA LYS A 120 5.04 21.83 -31.61
C LYS A 120 3.60 21.38 -31.90
N THR A 121 3.28 20.13 -31.60
CA THR A 121 1.95 19.53 -31.83
C THR A 121 1.29 19.12 -30.51
N PHE A 122 -0.01 19.38 -30.38
CA PHE A 122 -0.84 18.84 -29.31
C PHE A 122 -1.78 17.76 -29.85
N ALA A 123 -1.47 16.49 -29.55
CA ALA A 123 -2.18 15.32 -30.07
C ALA A 123 -2.62 14.39 -28.93
N PRO A 124 -3.70 14.69 -28.18
CA PRO A 124 -4.14 13.91 -27.04
C PRO A 124 -4.61 12.49 -27.45
N TYR A 125 -4.38 11.50 -26.58
CA TYR A 125 -4.80 10.12 -26.81
C TYR A 125 -6.31 9.95 -26.68
N ILE A 126 -6.86 9.02 -27.47
CA ILE A 126 -8.26 8.60 -27.42
C ILE A 126 -8.33 7.08 -27.57
N ASP A 127 -8.93 6.41 -26.59
CA ASP A 127 -9.42 5.05 -26.79
C ASP A 127 -10.65 5.12 -27.71
N VAL A 128 -10.50 4.65 -28.95
CA VAL A 128 -11.60 4.63 -29.94
C VAL A 128 -12.50 3.40 -29.82
N MET A 129 -12.08 2.40 -29.04
CA MET A 129 -12.83 1.16 -28.79
C MET A 129 -13.74 1.27 -27.56
N LEU A 130 -13.44 2.19 -26.64
CA LEU A 130 -14.30 2.50 -25.50
C LEU A 130 -15.69 3.00 -25.95
N TRP A 131 -16.74 2.50 -25.31
CA TRP A 131 -18.12 2.93 -25.56
C TRP A 131 -18.60 3.99 -24.54
N PRO A 132 -19.26 5.09 -24.96
CA PRO A 132 -19.54 5.48 -26.35
C PRO A 132 -18.29 5.99 -27.08
N THR A 133 -18.09 5.53 -28.31
CA THR A 133 -16.96 5.93 -29.16
C THR A 133 -16.97 7.43 -29.40
N VAL A 134 -15.88 8.11 -29.03
CA VAL A 134 -15.71 9.56 -29.20
C VAL A 134 -15.48 9.88 -30.69
N ASP A 135 -16.21 10.86 -31.25
CA ASP A 135 -15.96 11.39 -32.61
C ASP A 135 -15.06 12.64 -32.53
N VAL A 136 -13.79 12.51 -32.95
CA VAL A 136 -12.81 13.61 -32.95
C VAL A 136 -13.22 14.83 -33.77
N SER A 137 -14.08 14.69 -34.78
CA SER A 137 -14.55 15.84 -35.54
C SER A 137 -15.49 16.72 -34.69
N THR A 138 -16.21 16.13 -33.74
CA THR A 138 -17.00 16.89 -32.75
C THR A 138 -16.12 17.55 -31.69
N VAL A 139 -15.05 16.87 -31.24
CA VAL A 139 -14.07 17.45 -30.30
C VAL A 139 -13.31 18.60 -30.96
N ASN A 140 -12.86 18.44 -32.20
CA ASN A 140 -12.26 19.49 -33.04
C ASN A 140 -13.15 20.74 -33.12
N ALA A 141 -14.44 20.56 -33.40
CA ALA A 141 -15.41 21.66 -33.46
C ALA A 141 -15.65 22.34 -32.09
N ALA A 142 -15.58 21.58 -30.98
CA ALA A 142 -15.81 22.09 -29.63
C ALA A 142 -14.58 22.74 -28.96
N THR A 143 -13.37 22.46 -29.44
CA THR A 143 -12.10 22.81 -28.76
C THR A 143 -11.06 23.48 -29.64
N GLY A 144 -11.15 23.35 -30.97
CA GLY A 144 -10.15 23.78 -31.94
C GLY A 144 -8.99 22.81 -32.18
N ILE A 145 -8.87 21.72 -31.40
CA ILE A 145 -7.77 20.73 -31.50
C ILE A 145 -7.70 20.12 -32.90
N LYS A 146 -6.54 20.20 -33.56
CA LYS A 146 -6.33 19.69 -34.92
C LYS A 146 -5.75 18.28 -34.99
N HIS A 147 -5.02 17.85 -33.98
CA HIS A 147 -4.31 16.57 -33.99
C HIS A 147 -4.82 15.67 -32.85
N PHE A 148 -4.87 14.36 -33.07
CA PHE A 148 -5.31 13.37 -32.08
C PHE A 148 -4.54 12.06 -32.27
N THR A 149 -4.28 11.35 -31.17
CA THR A 149 -3.64 10.03 -31.20
C THR A 149 -4.69 8.95 -30.93
N LEU A 150 -5.00 8.15 -31.94
CA LEU A 150 -6.02 7.12 -31.88
C LEU A 150 -5.42 5.80 -31.36
N ALA A 151 -6.03 5.25 -30.31
CA ALA A 151 -5.54 4.11 -29.54
C ALA A 151 -6.59 2.98 -29.51
N PHE A 152 -6.26 1.70 -29.74
CA PHE A 152 -4.96 1.12 -30.13
C PHE A 152 -5.14 0.07 -31.24
N ILE A 153 -4.11 -0.09 -32.07
CA ILE A 153 -3.94 -1.25 -32.96
C ILE A 153 -3.14 -2.35 -32.24
N PHE A 154 -3.72 -3.55 -32.17
CA PHE A 154 -3.07 -4.77 -31.70
C PHE A 154 -2.97 -5.82 -32.82
N ALA A 155 -2.30 -6.93 -32.55
CA ALA A 155 -2.53 -8.18 -33.27
C ALA A 155 -3.91 -8.74 -32.92
N GLY A 156 -4.73 -9.04 -33.93
CA GLY A 156 -5.95 -9.81 -33.77
C GLY A 156 -5.67 -11.32 -33.67
N GLY A 157 -6.73 -12.13 -33.52
CA GLY A 157 -6.61 -13.60 -33.39
C GLY A 157 -6.04 -14.33 -34.61
N ASP A 158 -5.96 -13.67 -35.77
CA ASP A 158 -5.27 -14.13 -36.99
C ASP A 158 -3.84 -13.58 -37.12
N GLY A 159 -3.39 -12.80 -36.13
CA GLY A 159 -2.12 -12.09 -36.09
C GLY A 159 -2.07 -10.81 -36.93
N ASN A 160 -3.13 -10.39 -37.62
CA ASN A 160 -3.15 -9.17 -38.43
C ASN A 160 -3.51 -7.92 -37.59
N PRO A 161 -3.27 -6.70 -38.09
CA PRO A 161 -3.68 -5.48 -37.39
C PRO A 161 -5.20 -5.41 -37.18
N ALA A 162 -5.62 -5.11 -35.97
CA ALA A 162 -7.02 -4.87 -35.61
C ALA A 162 -7.13 -3.83 -34.47
N TRP A 163 -8.13 -2.96 -34.54
CA TRP A 163 -8.45 -2.05 -33.43
C TRP A 163 -8.94 -2.86 -32.23
N GLY A 164 -8.35 -2.62 -31.06
CA GLY A 164 -8.60 -3.41 -29.86
C GLY A 164 -8.30 -4.91 -30.01
N GLY A 165 -7.57 -5.33 -31.05
CA GLY A 165 -7.37 -6.74 -31.40
C GLY A 165 -8.63 -7.46 -31.92
N ILE A 166 -9.76 -6.76 -32.05
CA ILE A 166 -11.08 -7.37 -32.32
C ILE A 166 -11.78 -6.83 -33.57
N THR A 167 -11.47 -5.60 -34.01
CA THR A 167 -12.06 -4.97 -35.20
C THR A 167 -11.03 -4.92 -36.33
N PRO A 168 -11.11 -5.82 -37.35
CA PRO A 168 -10.11 -5.88 -38.41
C PRO A 168 -10.15 -4.66 -39.34
N MET A 169 -8.99 -4.33 -39.93
CA MET A 169 -8.83 -3.20 -40.87
C MET A 169 -9.87 -3.17 -42.00
N SER A 170 -10.31 -4.34 -42.48
CA SER A 170 -11.28 -4.49 -43.57
C SER A 170 -12.67 -3.90 -43.26
N GLN A 171 -12.98 -3.62 -42.00
CA GLN A 171 -14.22 -2.93 -41.62
C GLN A 171 -14.16 -1.41 -41.82
N ASN A 172 -13.01 -0.84 -42.20
CA ASN A 172 -12.79 0.60 -42.37
C ASN A 172 -13.18 1.44 -41.13
N PHE A 173 -13.04 0.87 -39.94
CA PHE A 173 -13.43 1.49 -38.67
C PHE A 173 -12.81 2.90 -38.52
N TYR A 174 -13.59 3.86 -38.02
CA TYR A 174 -13.16 5.25 -37.77
C TYR A 174 -12.71 6.06 -39.02
N LEU A 175 -12.75 5.48 -40.23
CA LEU A 175 -12.22 6.11 -41.46
C LEU A 175 -13.02 7.36 -41.90
N ASP A 176 -14.35 7.35 -41.70
CA ASP A 176 -15.20 8.49 -42.00
C ASP A 176 -14.93 9.66 -41.04
N ILE A 177 -14.69 9.38 -39.75
CA ILE A 177 -14.38 10.36 -38.72
C ILE A 177 -13.02 11.02 -39.01
N ILE A 178 -12.01 10.25 -39.44
CA ILE A 178 -10.73 10.78 -39.92
C ILE A 178 -10.95 11.67 -41.16
N GLY A 179 -11.83 11.28 -42.07
CA GLY A 179 -12.23 12.09 -43.23
C GLY A 179 -12.89 13.43 -42.84
N LYS A 180 -13.78 13.44 -41.84
CA LYS A 180 -14.38 14.66 -41.27
C LYS A 180 -13.33 15.56 -40.64
N LEU A 181 -12.43 15.00 -39.82
CA LEU A 181 -11.35 15.75 -39.15
C LEU A 181 -10.39 16.40 -40.15
N ARG A 182 -9.99 15.67 -41.19
CA ARG A 182 -9.15 16.20 -42.29
C ARG A 182 -9.85 17.29 -43.08
N SER A 183 -11.15 17.15 -43.33
CA SER A 183 -11.98 18.19 -43.93
C SER A 183 -12.08 19.45 -43.06
N ALA A 184 -11.92 19.32 -41.72
CA ALA A 184 -11.80 20.42 -40.76
C ALA A 184 -10.34 20.89 -40.52
N GLY A 185 -9.39 20.46 -41.35
CA GLY A 185 -7.98 20.86 -41.31
C GLY A 185 -7.16 20.21 -40.20
N GLY A 186 -7.58 19.06 -39.67
CA GLY A 186 -6.81 18.24 -38.72
C GLY A 186 -6.19 16.98 -39.33
N ASP A 187 -5.51 16.18 -38.54
CA ASP A 187 -5.06 14.82 -38.90
C ASP A 187 -4.89 13.94 -37.64
N VAL A 188 -4.55 12.67 -37.82
CA VAL A 188 -4.40 11.68 -36.75
C VAL A 188 -3.04 11.00 -36.73
N ILE A 189 -2.57 10.70 -35.53
CA ILE A 189 -1.57 9.68 -35.24
C ILE A 189 -2.35 8.39 -34.91
N VAL A 190 -1.84 7.22 -35.31
CA VAL A 190 -2.36 5.92 -34.85
C VAL A 190 -1.29 5.23 -34.01
N SER A 191 -1.67 4.81 -32.82
CA SER A 191 -0.78 4.11 -31.89
C SER A 191 -0.95 2.59 -31.96
N PHE A 192 0.19 1.88 -31.96
CA PHE A 192 0.27 0.42 -31.89
C PHE A 192 0.90 0.01 -30.56
N GLY A 193 0.22 -0.84 -29.79
CA GLY A 193 0.65 -1.24 -28.44
C GLY A 193 -0.29 -0.77 -27.35
N GLY A 194 0.24 -0.46 -26.16
CA GLY A 194 -0.52 -0.26 -24.92
C GLY A 194 -0.73 -1.55 -24.10
N ALA A 195 -1.01 -1.40 -22.80
CA ALA A 195 -0.84 -2.44 -21.77
C ALA A 195 -1.61 -3.76 -21.98
N ASN A 196 -2.82 -3.69 -22.55
CA ASN A 196 -3.83 -4.75 -22.45
C ASN A 196 -4.05 -5.56 -23.74
N GLY A 197 -3.09 -5.57 -24.67
CA GLY A 197 -3.18 -6.36 -25.90
C GLY A 197 -1.83 -6.80 -26.46
N GLN A 198 -1.84 -7.72 -27.41
CA GLN A 198 -0.61 -8.26 -28.00
C GLN A 198 -0.10 -7.35 -29.12
N GLU A 199 1.15 -6.90 -29.01
CA GLU A 199 1.76 -6.00 -29.99
C GLU A 199 2.23 -6.78 -31.24
N LEU A 200 2.17 -6.12 -32.42
CA LEU A 200 2.39 -6.77 -33.72
C LEU A 200 3.76 -7.46 -33.87
N ALA A 201 4.83 -6.90 -33.29
CA ALA A 201 6.17 -7.50 -33.30
C ALA A 201 6.31 -8.65 -32.29
N GLN A 202 5.47 -8.74 -31.25
CA GLN A 202 5.36 -9.96 -30.43
C GLN A 202 4.67 -11.09 -31.21
N ALA A 203 3.57 -10.77 -31.91
CA ALA A 203 2.81 -11.75 -32.70
C ALA A 203 3.47 -12.17 -34.03
N THR A 204 4.30 -11.29 -34.63
CA THR A 204 4.93 -11.52 -35.94
C THR A 204 6.45 -11.65 -35.80
N THR A 205 6.98 -12.84 -36.08
CA THR A 205 8.41 -13.17 -35.92
C THR A 205 9.29 -12.83 -37.12
N ASP A 206 8.72 -12.68 -38.31
CA ASP A 206 9.42 -12.18 -39.50
C ASP A 206 9.39 -10.65 -39.61
N VAL A 207 10.50 -10.06 -40.07
CA VAL A 207 10.69 -8.61 -40.17
C VAL A 207 9.92 -8.02 -41.35
N ALA A 208 9.86 -8.71 -42.49
CA ALA A 208 9.19 -8.18 -43.69
C ALA A 208 7.67 -8.29 -43.58
N ALA A 209 7.16 -9.39 -43.02
CA ALA A 209 5.74 -9.54 -42.68
C ALA A 209 5.29 -8.49 -41.65
N LEU A 210 6.13 -8.18 -40.65
CA LEU A 210 5.85 -7.13 -39.68
C LEU A 210 5.82 -5.73 -40.33
N GLN A 211 6.80 -5.41 -41.19
CA GLN A 211 6.81 -4.17 -41.97
C GLN A 211 5.53 -4.04 -42.83
N ALA A 212 5.12 -5.13 -43.51
CA ALA A 212 3.91 -5.15 -44.33
C ALA A 212 2.63 -4.90 -43.50
N LYS A 213 2.56 -5.41 -42.27
CA LYS A 213 1.43 -5.17 -41.35
C LYS A 213 1.35 -3.70 -40.90
N TYR A 214 2.46 -3.06 -40.55
CA TYR A 214 2.46 -1.62 -40.27
C TYR A 214 2.11 -0.80 -41.54
N GLN A 215 2.64 -1.18 -42.71
CA GLN A 215 2.31 -0.53 -43.98
C GLN A 215 0.83 -0.63 -44.34
N ALA A 216 0.16 -1.75 -44.03
CA ALA A 216 -1.27 -1.92 -44.29
C ALA A 216 -2.13 -0.87 -43.55
N VAL A 217 -1.80 -0.59 -42.28
CA VAL A 217 -2.49 0.44 -41.48
C VAL A 217 -2.19 1.85 -42.01
N ILE A 218 -0.93 2.13 -42.36
CA ILE A 218 -0.54 3.40 -42.99
C ILE A 218 -1.29 3.63 -44.30
N ASN A 219 -1.41 2.60 -45.14
CA ASN A 219 -2.15 2.69 -46.41
C ASN A 219 -3.65 2.88 -46.18
N GLN A 220 -4.26 2.15 -45.22
CA GLN A 220 -5.69 2.20 -44.93
C GLN A 220 -6.15 3.59 -44.44
N TYR A 221 -5.34 4.25 -43.60
CA TYR A 221 -5.67 5.57 -43.04
C TYR A 221 -4.89 6.73 -43.67
N GLN A 222 -4.04 6.47 -44.67
CA GLN A 222 -3.13 7.47 -45.28
C GLN A 222 -2.32 8.22 -44.20
N LEU A 223 -1.62 7.49 -43.34
CA LEU A 223 -0.93 8.07 -42.18
C LEU A 223 0.40 8.72 -42.56
N THR A 224 0.69 9.86 -41.93
CA THR A 224 2.00 10.55 -42.02
C THR A 224 2.77 10.55 -40.71
N TRP A 225 2.13 10.14 -39.60
CA TRP A 225 2.74 9.90 -38.29
C TRP A 225 2.17 8.60 -37.72
N ILE A 226 3.02 7.72 -37.18
CA ILE A 226 2.62 6.56 -36.36
C ILE A 226 3.29 6.62 -34.99
N ASP A 227 2.59 6.11 -33.99
CA ASP A 227 3.09 5.95 -32.62
C ASP A 227 3.23 4.48 -32.24
N LEU A 228 4.25 4.18 -31.44
CA LEU A 228 4.50 2.83 -30.91
C LEU A 228 4.53 2.93 -29.39
N ASP A 229 3.42 2.54 -28.75
CA ASP A 229 3.27 2.57 -27.29
C ASP A 229 3.74 1.24 -26.69
N ILE A 230 5.01 1.19 -26.29
CA ILE A 230 5.70 -0.05 -25.96
C ILE A 230 5.92 -0.17 -24.45
N GLU A 231 5.00 -0.88 -23.82
CA GLU A 231 4.99 -1.12 -22.39
C GLU A 231 4.73 -2.58 -22.01
N GLY A 232 4.46 -2.83 -20.73
CA GLY A 232 4.16 -4.16 -20.18
C GLY A 232 5.19 -5.23 -20.60
N PRO A 233 4.75 -6.41 -21.10
CA PRO A 233 5.65 -7.46 -21.58
C PRO A 233 6.30 -7.17 -22.94
N GLY A 234 5.85 -6.15 -23.68
CA GLY A 234 6.36 -5.79 -25.02
C GLY A 234 7.65 -4.98 -25.03
N LEU A 235 8.02 -4.41 -23.87
CA LEU A 235 9.22 -3.61 -23.65
C LEU A 235 10.48 -4.43 -23.26
N PRO A 236 10.45 -5.36 -22.28
CA PRO A 236 11.62 -6.16 -21.91
C PRO A 236 11.94 -7.29 -22.90
N ASP A 237 11.02 -7.64 -23.82
CA ASP A 237 11.31 -8.60 -24.89
C ASP A 237 12.24 -7.99 -25.96
N LYS A 238 13.54 -8.20 -25.75
CA LYS A 238 14.60 -7.73 -26.64
C LYS A 238 14.50 -8.32 -28.04
N ALA A 239 13.82 -9.46 -28.22
CA ALA A 239 13.66 -10.09 -29.54
C ALA A 239 12.55 -9.42 -30.38
N SER A 240 11.40 -9.05 -29.79
CA SER A 240 10.42 -8.20 -30.49
C SER A 240 10.94 -6.77 -30.66
N VAL A 241 11.63 -6.18 -29.68
CA VAL A 241 12.26 -4.85 -29.80
C VAL A 241 13.25 -4.79 -30.98
N ASP A 242 14.21 -5.71 -31.06
CA ASP A 242 15.19 -5.77 -32.16
C ASP A 242 14.57 -6.07 -33.53
N ARG A 243 13.35 -6.63 -33.57
CA ARG A 243 12.57 -6.93 -34.78
C ARG A 243 11.72 -5.74 -35.21
N ARG A 244 11.04 -5.10 -34.26
CA ARG A 244 10.26 -3.87 -34.39
C ARG A 244 11.12 -2.74 -34.96
N ASN A 245 12.29 -2.50 -34.37
CA ASN A 245 13.24 -1.48 -34.84
C ASN A 245 13.70 -1.71 -36.30
N LYS A 246 13.96 -2.96 -36.70
CA LYS A 246 14.33 -3.31 -38.08
C LYS A 246 13.17 -3.14 -39.06
N ALA A 247 11.97 -3.57 -38.69
CA ALA A 247 10.76 -3.42 -39.51
C ALA A 247 10.42 -1.94 -39.71
N LEU A 248 10.52 -1.12 -38.66
CA LEU A 248 10.27 0.32 -38.72
C LEU A 248 11.34 1.08 -39.50
N ALA A 249 12.62 0.69 -39.43
CA ALA A 249 13.67 1.26 -40.28
C ALA A 249 13.39 0.99 -41.79
N ALA A 250 12.93 -0.22 -42.12
CA ALA A 250 12.50 -0.55 -43.48
C ALA A 250 11.22 0.20 -43.89
N LEU A 251 10.27 0.37 -42.97
CA LEU A 251 9.02 1.10 -43.17
C LEU A 251 9.28 2.60 -43.42
N GLN A 252 10.15 3.24 -42.63
CA GLN A 252 10.51 4.65 -42.79
C GLN A 252 11.27 4.88 -44.11
N LYS A 253 12.09 3.90 -44.55
CA LYS A 253 12.72 3.92 -45.88
C LYS A 253 11.69 3.79 -47.02
N ALA A 254 10.62 3.02 -46.82
CA ALA A 254 9.52 2.91 -47.78
C ALA A 254 8.61 4.15 -47.79
N ASN A 255 8.53 4.88 -46.68
CA ASN A 255 7.69 6.08 -46.50
C ASN A 255 8.56 7.26 -46.02
N PRO A 256 9.38 7.92 -46.87
CA PRO A 256 10.39 8.90 -46.43
C PRO A 256 9.89 10.20 -45.76
N LYS A 257 8.57 10.35 -45.58
CA LYS A 257 7.92 11.45 -44.86
C LYS A 257 7.25 10.99 -43.55
N LEU A 258 7.37 9.71 -43.18
CA LEU A 258 6.72 9.12 -42.02
C LEU A 258 7.44 9.53 -40.73
N THR A 259 6.74 10.30 -39.90
CA THR A 259 7.11 10.54 -38.51
C THR A 259 6.84 9.27 -37.70
N ILE A 260 7.81 8.87 -36.88
CA ILE A 260 7.68 7.73 -35.97
C ILE A 260 7.98 8.20 -34.55
N SER A 261 6.98 8.09 -33.67
CA SER A 261 7.15 8.26 -32.23
C SER A 261 7.24 6.91 -31.50
N TYR A 262 7.94 6.92 -30.37
CA TYR A 262 7.83 5.88 -29.36
C TYR A 262 7.23 6.47 -28.10
N THR A 263 6.20 5.83 -27.56
CA THR A 263 5.61 6.15 -26.26
C THR A 263 6.06 5.09 -25.27
N LEU A 264 6.63 5.51 -24.14
CA LEU A 264 7.39 4.65 -23.24
C LEU A 264 7.15 4.97 -21.76
N PRO A 265 7.10 3.97 -20.87
CA PRO A 265 7.14 4.16 -19.42
C PRO A 265 8.43 4.87 -18.97
N THR A 266 8.29 5.84 -18.06
CA THR A 266 9.41 6.63 -17.52
C THR A 266 9.26 6.82 -16.01
N LEU A 267 10.37 7.08 -15.33
CA LEU A 267 10.39 7.65 -13.99
C LEU A 267 10.70 9.16 -14.08
N PRO A 268 10.62 9.94 -12.98
CA PRO A 268 11.13 11.31 -12.94
C PRO A 268 12.63 11.43 -13.25
N THR A 269 13.36 10.31 -13.18
CA THR A 269 14.77 10.14 -13.56
C THR A 269 14.98 9.71 -15.01
N GLY A 270 13.91 9.61 -15.82
CA GLY A 270 13.92 9.20 -17.22
C GLY A 270 13.50 7.75 -17.43
N LEU A 271 13.68 7.26 -18.67
CA LEU A 271 13.37 5.91 -19.11
C LEU A 271 14.07 4.82 -18.28
N THR A 272 13.41 3.68 -18.18
CA THR A 272 13.96 2.43 -17.61
C THR A 272 15.10 1.87 -18.48
N ALA A 273 15.85 0.90 -17.95
CA ALA A 273 16.93 0.25 -18.68
C ALA A 273 16.49 -0.40 -20.01
N ASP A 274 15.27 -0.96 -20.06
CA ASP A 274 14.74 -1.57 -21.29
C ASP A 274 14.18 -0.53 -22.27
N GLY A 275 13.65 0.60 -21.79
CA GLY A 275 13.36 1.78 -22.62
C GLY A 275 14.62 2.36 -23.27
N VAL A 276 15.72 2.48 -22.51
CA VAL A 276 17.03 2.87 -23.05
C VAL A 276 17.57 1.83 -24.04
N TYR A 277 17.39 0.54 -23.78
CA TYR A 277 17.77 -0.53 -24.74
C TYR A 277 16.98 -0.42 -26.06
N LEU A 278 15.68 -0.13 -26.00
CA LEU A 278 14.84 0.06 -27.18
C LEU A 278 15.37 1.21 -28.06
N LEU A 279 15.74 2.35 -27.47
CA LEU A 279 16.33 3.46 -28.20
C LEU A 279 17.72 3.14 -28.79
N GLN A 280 18.56 2.38 -28.06
CA GLN A 280 19.85 1.91 -28.57
C GLN A 280 19.67 0.92 -29.74
N SER A 281 18.67 0.05 -29.66
CA SER A 281 18.30 -0.90 -30.72
C SER A 281 17.75 -0.16 -31.96
N ALA A 282 16.99 0.93 -31.78
CA ALA A 282 16.54 1.81 -32.86
C ALA A 282 17.72 2.46 -33.59
N ALA A 283 18.63 3.09 -32.84
CA ALA A 283 19.84 3.71 -33.39
C ALA A 283 20.72 2.69 -34.14
N LYS A 284 20.89 1.47 -33.58
CA LYS A 284 21.62 0.36 -34.19
C LYS A 284 20.95 -0.18 -35.47
N ALA A 285 19.62 -0.12 -35.57
CA ALA A 285 18.86 -0.48 -36.76
C ALA A 285 18.87 0.60 -37.86
N GLY A 286 19.34 1.81 -37.56
CA GLY A 286 19.26 2.97 -38.46
C GLY A 286 17.87 3.60 -38.54
N LEU A 287 17.01 3.36 -37.55
CA LEU A 287 15.70 3.99 -37.42
C LEU A 287 15.85 5.43 -36.90
N ASN A 288 15.35 6.41 -37.65
CA ASN A 288 15.23 7.78 -37.15
C ASN A 288 13.93 7.91 -36.35
N VAL A 289 14.00 7.67 -35.05
CA VAL A 289 12.92 8.02 -34.10
C VAL A 289 12.80 9.54 -34.06
N ASN A 290 11.63 10.06 -34.45
CA ASN A 290 11.40 11.50 -34.50
C ASN A 290 11.11 12.06 -33.10
N VAL A 291 10.28 11.36 -32.34
CA VAL A 291 9.85 11.76 -30.99
C VAL A 291 9.95 10.58 -30.03
N VAL A 292 10.60 10.78 -28.89
CA VAL A 292 10.51 9.90 -27.73
C VAL A 292 9.48 10.52 -26.79
N ASN A 293 8.24 10.10 -26.94
CA ASN A 293 7.14 10.46 -26.04
C ASN A 293 7.25 9.65 -24.75
N ILE A 294 6.86 10.25 -23.63
CA ILE A 294 6.92 9.60 -22.31
C ILE A 294 5.56 9.60 -21.63
N MET A 295 5.24 8.45 -21.04
CA MET A 295 4.11 8.30 -20.14
C MET A 295 4.47 8.88 -18.77
N ALA A 296 4.15 10.16 -18.60
CA ALA A 296 4.46 10.97 -17.43
C ALA A 296 3.42 10.75 -16.31
N MET A 297 3.23 9.49 -15.96
CA MET A 297 2.18 8.95 -15.11
C MET A 297 2.69 7.70 -14.36
N ASP A 298 1.93 7.26 -13.37
CA ASP A 298 2.05 5.96 -12.68
C ASP A 298 3.47 5.61 -12.20
N TYR A 299 4.15 6.60 -11.63
CA TYR A 299 5.52 6.50 -11.15
C TYR A 299 5.66 5.65 -9.87
N GLY A 300 4.59 5.56 -9.07
CA GLY A 300 4.56 4.93 -7.76
C GLY A 300 4.87 5.93 -6.63
N ALA A 301 4.07 5.88 -5.56
CA ALA A 301 4.18 6.82 -4.42
C ALA A 301 5.56 6.87 -3.73
N GLY A 302 6.37 5.81 -3.84
CA GLY A 302 7.76 5.78 -3.35
C GLY A 302 8.80 6.44 -4.26
N VAL A 303 8.44 6.77 -5.50
CA VAL A 303 9.31 7.42 -6.50
C VAL A 303 8.82 8.85 -6.81
N ALA A 304 7.51 9.05 -6.83
CA ALA A 304 6.87 10.34 -7.05
C ALA A 304 5.79 10.64 -5.98
N PRO A 305 6.15 10.76 -4.69
CA PRO A 305 5.19 11.16 -3.66
C PRO A 305 4.52 12.50 -4.04
N ASN A 306 3.19 12.52 -4.15
CA ASN A 306 2.41 13.60 -4.78
C ASN A 306 2.22 14.85 -3.87
N GLY A 307 3.23 15.14 -3.04
CA GLY A 307 3.39 16.35 -2.25
C GLY A 307 4.71 17.09 -2.52
N ALA A 308 5.54 16.62 -3.47
CA ALA A 308 6.82 17.27 -3.78
C ALA A 308 6.66 18.41 -4.82
N THR A 309 6.79 18.12 -6.13
CA THR A 309 6.77 19.16 -7.18
C THR A 309 5.44 19.28 -7.93
N GLY A 310 4.41 18.55 -7.49
CA GLY A 310 3.28 18.17 -8.35
C GLY A 310 3.69 17.19 -9.45
N MET A 311 2.69 16.60 -10.11
CA MET A 311 2.90 15.68 -11.22
C MET A 311 3.47 16.37 -12.47
N GLY A 312 3.19 17.67 -12.64
CA GLY A 312 3.79 18.49 -13.69
C GLY A 312 5.30 18.63 -13.52
N GLY A 313 5.79 18.82 -12.29
CA GLY A 313 7.22 18.88 -11.99
C GLY A 313 7.94 17.53 -12.19
N TYR A 314 7.25 16.42 -11.94
CA TYR A 314 7.75 15.08 -12.27
C TYR A 314 7.80 14.84 -13.78
N ALA A 315 6.75 15.23 -14.53
CA ALA A 315 6.70 15.16 -15.99
C ALA A 315 7.82 15.99 -16.65
N ILE A 316 8.07 17.20 -16.14
CA ILE A 316 9.18 18.08 -16.55
C ILE A 316 10.54 17.41 -16.30
N SER A 317 10.72 16.77 -15.15
CA SER A 317 11.96 16.09 -14.76
C SER A 317 12.24 14.86 -15.63
N ALA A 318 11.20 14.04 -15.84
CA ALA A 318 11.23 12.88 -16.73
C ALA A 318 11.61 13.28 -18.17
N ALA A 319 10.97 14.32 -18.73
CA ALA A 319 11.25 14.82 -20.07
C ALA A 319 12.72 15.30 -20.22
N ALA A 320 13.23 16.04 -19.23
CA ALA A 320 14.60 16.54 -19.22
C ALA A 320 15.67 15.45 -19.02
N ALA A 321 15.30 14.32 -18.40
CA ALA A 321 16.16 13.14 -18.28
C ALA A 321 16.12 12.28 -19.57
N THR A 322 14.93 12.01 -20.09
CA THR A 322 14.71 11.23 -21.32
C THR A 322 15.37 11.87 -22.54
N TYR A 323 15.36 13.20 -22.66
CA TYR A 323 16.13 13.89 -23.71
C TYR A 323 17.63 13.51 -23.66
N LYS A 324 18.25 13.54 -22.47
CA LYS A 324 19.66 13.17 -22.30
C LYS A 324 19.91 11.69 -22.62
N GLN A 325 18.98 10.80 -22.25
CA GLN A 325 19.06 9.37 -22.57
C GLN A 325 18.94 9.10 -24.07
N ALA A 326 18.03 9.77 -24.79
CA ALA A 326 17.91 9.67 -26.25
C ALA A 326 19.19 10.15 -26.95
N GLN A 327 19.75 11.29 -26.51
CA GLN A 327 21.05 11.77 -26.99
C GLN A 327 22.18 10.79 -26.67
N ALA A 328 22.15 10.08 -25.53
CA ALA A 328 23.14 9.08 -25.15
C ALA A 328 23.00 7.76 -25.94
N ALA A 329 21.78 7.35 -26.27
CA ALA A 329 21.47 6.17 -27.08
C ALA A 329 21.88 6.32 -28.56
N GLY A 330 22.21 7.54 -29.00
CA GLY A 330 22.68 7.85 -30.36
C GLY A 330 21.65 8.57 -31.24
N LEU A 331 20.42 8.74 -30.76
CA LEU A 331 19.30 9.36 -31.50
C LEU A 331 19.39 10.89 -31.48
N LYS A 332 20.49 11.46 -31.98
CA LYS A 332 20.86 12.90 -31.83
C LYS A 332 19.80 13.90 -32.33
N SER A 333 18.95 13.47 -33.26
CA SER A 333 17.86 14.22 -33.88
C SER A 333 16.53 14.12 -33.13
N ALA A 334 16.37 13.17 -32.21
CA ALA A 334 15.09 12.91 -31.55
C ALA A 334 14.67 14.08 -30.64
N LYS A 335 13.39 14.41 -30.72
CA LYS A 335 12.71 15.33 -29.80
C LYS A 335 11.99 14.52 -28.72
N VAL A 336 11.49 15.19 -27.68
CA VAL A 336 10.70 14.59 -26.61
C VAL A 336 9.22 14.94 -26.78
N GLY A 337 8.35 13.97 -26.49
CA GLY A 337 6.92 14.17 -26.26
C GLY A 337 6.60 13.97 -24.77
N VAL A 338 5.53 14.57 -24.26
CA VAL A 338 5.10 14.34 -22.87
C VAL A 338 3.60 14.06 -22.80
N THR A 339 3.26 12.88 -22.28
CA THR A 339 1.89 12.38 -22.11
C THR A 339 1.61 12.12 -20.63
N PRO A 340 1.03 13.07 -19.87
CA PRO A 340 0.49 12.82 -18.55
C PRO A 340 -0.90 12.15 -18.62
N MET A 341 -1.23 11.31 -17.66
CA MET A 341 -2.60 10.89 -17.38
C MET A 341 -3.30 12.01 -16.60
N ILE A 342 -4.53 12.40 -16.99
CA ILE A 342 -5.18 13.62 -16.44
C ILE A 342 -6.06 13.35 -15.22
N GLY A 343 -6.09 14.27 -14.26
CA GLY A 343 -6.74 14.03 -12.97
C GLY A 343 -6.07 12.88 -12.24
N VAL A 344 -6.86 11.95 -11.69
CA VAL A 344 -6.37 10.77 -10.96
C VAL A 344 -5.67 9.79 -11.91
N ASN A 345 -4.56 9.18 -11.46
CA ASN A 345 -3.83 8.11 -12.16
C ASN A 345 -4.25 6.71 -11.66
N ASP A 346 -3.74 5.64 -12.25
CA ASP A 346 -3.97 4.26 -11.76
C ASP A 346 -3.23 3.99 -10.42
N VAL A 347 -2.09 4.66 -10.18
CA VAL A 347 -1.40 4.69 -8.88
C VAL A 347 -2.17 5.55 -7.88
N GLN A 348 -2.68 4.91 -6.82
CA GLN A 348 -3.41 5.58 -5.74
C GLN A 348 -2.58 6.72 -5.12
N GLY A 349 -3.14 7.94 -5.16
CA GLY A 349 -2.53 9.15 -4.62
C GLY A 349 -1.85 10.02 -5.67
N GLU A 350 -1.55 9.52 -6.86
CA GLU A 350 -1.10 10.34 -7.98
C GLU A 350 -2.28 11.05 -8.66
N VAL A 351 -2.10 12.35 -8.92
CA VAL A 351 -3.11 13.23 -9.51
C VAL A 351 -2.40 14.32 -10.32
N PHE A 352 -2.58 14.36 -11.64
CA PHE A 352 -2.13 15.44 -12.53
C PHE A 352 -3.25 16.45 -12.73
N ARG A 353 -3.11 17.63 -12.11
CA ARG A 353 -4.16 18.66 -12.03
C ARG A 353 -4.13 19.59 -13.25
N ILE A 354 -5.15 20.44 -13.41
CA ILE A 354 -5.17 21.50 -14.45
C ILE A 354 -3.95 22.43 -14.30
N GLU A 355 -3.48 22.62 -13.07
CA GLU A 355 -2.31 23.43 -12.74
C GLU A 355 -0.99 22.72 -13.05
N ASP A 356 -0.94 21.38 -12.93
CA ASP A 356 0.17 20.55 -13.42
C ASP A 356 0.26 20.65 -14.96
N ALA A 357 -0.89 20.66 -15.66
CA ALA A 357 -0.96 20.92 -17.10
C ALA A 357 -0.44 22.32 -17.46
N ALA A 358 -0.89 23.37 -16.75
CA ALA A 358 -0.43 24.74 -16.97
C ALA A 358 1.07 24.92 -16.68
N GLN A 359 1.61 24.24 -15.66
CA GLN A 359 3.03 24.22 -15.31
C GLN A 359 3.86 23.58 -16.43
N LEU A 360 3.42 22.43 -16.96
CA LEU A 360 4.05 21.76 -18.09
C LEU A 360 4.10 22.68 -19.32
N ILE A 361 2.97 23.31 -19.68
CA ILE A 361 2.92 24.26 -20.80
C ILE A 361 3.83 25.47 -20.57
N ALA A 362 3.86 26.04 -19.37
CA ALA A 362 4.77 27.14 -19.05
C ALA A 362 6.24 26.73 -19.22
N TRP A 363 6.62 25.52 -18.77
CA TRP A 363 7.97 25.00 -18.94
C TRP A 363 8.33 24.73 -20.41
N THR A 364 7.42 24.20 -21.24
CA THR A 364 7.72 23.95 -22.67
C THR A 364 8.07 25.21 -23.47
N LYS A 365 7.82 26.42 -22.93
CA LYS A 365 8.25 27.71 -23.51
C LYS A 365 9.72 28.04 -23.23
N THR A 366 10.35 27.31 -22.30
CA THR A 366 11.77 27.45 -21.90
C THR A 366 12.71 26.48 -22.62
N VAL A 367 12.17 25.53 -23.40
CA VAL A 367 12.91 24.45 -24.08
C VAL A 367 12.46 24.29 -25.53
N ASP A 368 13.40 23.88 -26.40
CA ASP A 368 13.19 23.67 -27.84
C ASP A 368 13.18 22.18 -28.23
N TYR A 369 13.57 21.28 -27.32
CA TYR A 369 13.65 19.84 -27.57
C TYR A 369 12.34 19.08 -27.36
N VAL A 370 11.29 19.74 -26.85
CA VAL A 370 9.93 19.18 -26.79
C VAL A 370 9.19 19.54 -28.06
N ALA A 371 8.75 18.52 -28.82
CA ALA A 371 8.01 18.67 -30.08
C ALA A 371 6.54 18.24 -29.97
N GLU A 372 6.19 17.47 -28.94
CA GLU A 372 4.85 16.94 -28.73
C GLU A 372 4.41 17.15 -27.27
N ILE A 373 3.14 17.51 -27.09
CA ILE A 373 2.42 17.33 -25.83
C ILE A 373 1.16 16.53 -26.15
N SER A 374 0.81 15.61 -25.27
CA SER A 374 -0.39 14.81 -25.37
C SER A 374 -1.04 14.70 -23.99
N MET A 375 -2.00 13.79 -23.80
CA MET A 375 -2.56 13.41 -22.51
C MET A 375 -3.31 12.08 -22.62
N TRP A 376 -3.39 11.32 -21.53
CA TRP A 376 -4.28 10.15 -21.40
C TRP A 376 -5.51 10.50 -20.54
N SER A 377 -6.69 10.75 -21.10
CA SER A 377 -7.10 10.73 -22.52
C SER A 377 -8.31 11.65 -22.73
N VAL A 378 -8.69 11.95 -23.97
CA VAL A 378 -9.89 12.79 -24.25
C VAL A 378 -11.17 12.14 -23.69
N ASN A 379 -11.24 10.80 -23.64
CA ASN A 379 -12.34 10.05 -23.02
C ASN A 379 -12.57 10.42 -21.54
N ARG A 380 -11.55 10.98 -20.88
CA ARG A 380 -11.53 11.31 -19.44
C ARG A 380 -11.69 12.81 -19.16
N ASP A 381 -11.53 13.66 -20.16
CA ASP A 381 -11.54 15.13 -20.06
C ASP A 381 -12.97 15.70 -20.01
N THR A 382 -13.77 15.24 -19.05
CA THR A 382 -15.19 15.59 -18.90
C THR A 382 -15.53 16.07 -17.50
N SER A 383 -16.52 16.97 -17.43
CA SER A 383 -17.23 17.39 -16.21
C SER A 383 -18.00 16.27 -15.50
N LYS A 384 -18.19 15.12 -16.17
CA LYS A 384 -18.99 14.00 -15.67
C LYS A 384 -18.15 13.12 -14.74
N SER A 385 -18.72 12.80 -13.58
CA SER A 385 -18.23 11.74 -12.71
C SER A 385 -18.35 10.38 -13.40
N GLY A 386 -17.31 9.56 -13.34
CA GLY A 386 -17.33 8.22 -13.93
C GLY A 386 -16.21 7.31 -13.38
N PRO A 387 -16.14 6.05 -13.86
CA PRO A 387 -15.00 5.18 -13.61
C PRO A 387 -13.73 5.76 -14.25
N LEU A 388 -12.57 5.35 -13.76
CA LEU A 388 -11.29 6.00 -14.05
C LEU A 388 -10.96 6.04 -15.55
N TYR A 389 -11.38 5.04 -16.34
CA TYR A 389 -11.17 5.00 -17.79
C TYR A 389 -12.01 6.03 -18.60
N ALA A 390 -13.07 6.58 -18.00
CA ALA A 390 -14.03 7.50 -18.65
C ALA A 390 -14.22 8.83 -17.88
N SER A 391 -13.34 9.12 -16.91
CA SER A 391 -13.36 10.35 -16.12
C SER A 391 -11.99 10.58 -15.49
N SER A 392 -11.54 11.83 -15.49
CA SER A 392 -10.37 12.27 -14.74
C SER A 392 -10.54 12.16 -13.21
N GLN A 393 -11.77 11.94 -12.74
CA GLN A 393 -12.18 11.87 -11.33
C GLN A 393 -11.84 13.13 -10.49
N VAL A 394 -11.47 14.23 -11.15
CA VAL A 394 -11.33 15.55 -10.53
C VAL A 394 -12.44 16.49 -11.00
N LYS A 395 -12.69 17.58 -10.25
CA LYS A 395 -13.69 18.57 -10.64
C LYS A 395 -13.17 19.47 -11.76
N GLN A 396 -13.77 19.36 -12.94
CA GLN A 396 -13.48 20.15 -14.14
C GLN A 396 -14.76 20.46 -14.94
N ASN A 397 -14.66 21.26 -16.00
CA ASN A 397 -15.66 21.31 -17.08
C ASN A 397 -15.27 20.36 -18.23
N ASP A 398 -16.14 20.15 -19.22
CA ASP A 398 -15.79 19.36 -20.40
C ASP A 398 -14.62 20.02 -21.18
N TYR A 399 -13.59 19.24 -21.51
CA TYR A 399 -12.40 19.62 -22.26
C TYR A 399 -11.42 20.63 -21.61
N ASP A 400 -11.42 20.77 -20.28
CA ASP A 400 -10.55 21.75 -19.60
C ASP A 400 -9.05 21.40 -19.67
N TYR A 401 -8.66 20.12 -19.67
CA TYR A 401 -7.26 19.74 -19.87
C TYR A 401 -6.84 20.02 -21.31
N ALA A 402 -7.64 19.64 -22.30
CA ALA A 402 -7.30 19.84 -23.69
C ALA A 402 -7.26 21.32 -24.09
N LYS A 403 -8.18 22.17 -23.58
CA LYS A 403 -8.13 23.64 -23.71
C LYS A 403 -6.90 24.26 -23.06
N THR A 404 -6.33 23.62 -22.04
CA THR A 404 -5.09 24.07 -21.37
C THR A 404 -3.86 23.65 -22.16
N LEU A 405 -3.81 22.40 -22.65
CA LEU A 405 -2.64 21.82 -23.31
C LEU A 405 -2.50 22.24 -24.79
N ILE A 406 -3.60 22.56 -25.50
CA ILE A 406 -3.56 23.10 -26.88
C ILE A 406 -2.77 24.43 -27.00
N ALA A 407 -2.52 25.11 -25.88
CA ALA A 407 -1.62 26.28 -25.82
C ALA A 407 -0.15 25.95 -26.16
N PHE A 408 0.24 24.67 -26.22
CA PHE A 408 1.54 24.21 -26.75
C PHE A 408 1.67 24.46 -28.26
N GLU A 409 0.63 24.09 -29.03
CA GLU A 409 0.60 24.17 -30.49
C GLU A 409 0.20 25.57 -30.97
N THR A 410 -0.83 26.15 -30.36
CA THR A 410 -1.38 27.46 -30.77
C THR A 410 -0.58 28.67 -30.25
N GLY A 411 0.35 28.45 -29.31
CA GLY A 411 1.08 29.48 -28.58
C GLY A 411 0.23 30.41 -27.69
N SER A 412 -1.10 30.36 -27.82
CA SER A 412 -2.05 31.29 -27.25
C SER A 412 -2.53 30.81 -25.88
N SER A 413 -2.31 31.60 -24.84
CA SER A 413 -2.79 31.28 -23.49
C SER A 413 -4.23 31.74 -23.29
N THR A 414 -5.19 31.00 -23.83
CA THR A 414 -6.60 31.06 -23.40
C THR A 414 -6.73 30.45 -22.00
N LEU A 415 -6.26 31.16 -20.99
CA LEU A 415 -6.49 30.80 -19.59
C LEU A 415 -8.00 30.74 -19.35
N VAL A 416 -8.50 29.56 -18.95
CA VAL A 416 -9.86 29.43 -18.41
C VAL A 416 -9.95 30.36 -17.20
N PRO A 417 -10.85 31.37 -17.18
CA PRO A 417 -10.98 32.24 -16.03
C PRO A 417 -11.42 31.43 -14.81
N PRO A 418 -10.92 31.74 -13.60
CA PRO A 418 -11.46 31.12 -12.39
C PRO A 418 -12.96 31.43 -12.25
N PRO A 419 -13.74 30.55 -11.58
CA PRO A 419 -15.16 30.79 -11.33
C PRO A 419 -15.41 32.18 -10.73
N PRO A 420 -16.55 32.83 -11.07
CA PRO A 420 -16.73 34.26 -10.88
C PRO A 420 -16.51 34.70 -9.43
N GLN A 421 -15.53 35.58 -9.25
CA GLN A 421 -15.25 36.25 -7.98
C GLN A 421 -16.50 36.99 -7.46
N PRO A 422 -16.69 37.10 -6.13
CA PRO A 422 -17.81 37.84 -5.57
C PRO A 422 -17.84 39.29 -6.09
N ARG A 423 -19.03 39.72 -6.50
CA ARG A 423 -19.29 40.98 -7.21
C ARG A 423 -18.74 42.18 -6.43
N LYS A 424 -17.81 42.94 -7.03
CA LYS A 424 -17.39 44.24 -6.48
C LYS A 424 -18.59 45.16 -6.30
N THR A 425 -18.92 45.48 -5.05
CA THR A 425 -19.78 46.62 -4.71
C THR A 425 -18.98 47.92 -4.84
N THR A 426 -19.61 48.95 -5.38
CA THR A 426 -18.99 50.27 -5.60
C THR A 426 -18.99 51.09 -4.32
N GLY A 427 -17.81 51.49 -3.82
CA GLY A 427 -17.63 52.31 -2.62
C GLY A 427 -16.49 53.32 -2.79
N SER A 428 -16.83 54.60 -2.64
CA SER A 428 -16.06 55.76 -3.13
C SER A 428 -14.70 56.05 -2.47
N THR A 429 -13.69 56.30 -3.31
CA THR A 429 -12.65 57.37 -3.23
C THR A 429 -11.75 57.60 -2.00
N SER A 430 -10.45 57.72 -2.34
CA SER A 430 -9.45 58.74 -1.89
C SER A 430 -8.32 58.30 -0.93
N GLY A 431 -7.18 58.99 -1.04
CA GLY A 431 -5.99 58.84 -0.19
C GLY A 431 -4.76 58.26 -0.88
N SER A 432 -3.91 59.11 -1.49
CA SER A 432 -2.55 58.72 -1.89
C SER A 432 -1.56 59.00 -0.76
N GLY A 433 -0.67 58.05 -0.48
CA GLY A 433 0.39 58.23 0.52
C GLY A 433 1.39 57.09 0.50
N GLY A 434 2.58 57.34 -0.03
CA GLY A 434 3.72 56.43 0.14
C GLY A 434 4.31 56.60 1.54
N SER A 435 4.58 55.50 2.22
CA SER A 435 5.34 55.49 3.48
C SER A 435 6.28 54.28 3.53
N ALA A 436 7.30 54.37 4.39
CA ALA A 436 8.41 53.43 4.43
C ALA A 436 8.00 52.05 4.98
N ALA A 437 8.87 51.05 4.75
CA ALA A 437 8.69 49.71 5.29
C ALA A 437 8.65 49.72 6.83
N THR A 438 7.48 49.42 7.39
CA THR A 438 7.29 49.23 8.84
C THR A 438 8.24 48.15 9.36
N PRO A 439 8.94 48.35 10.49
CA PRO A 439 9.74 47.29 11.10
C PRO A 439 8.89 46.05 11.41
N LEU A 440 9.45 44.86 11.15
CA LEU A 440 8.81 43.58 11.51
C LEU A 440 8.49 43.58 13.01
N GLY A 441 7.20 43.48 13.34
CA GLY A 441 6.72 43.54 14.72
C GLY A 441 7.22 42.38 15.57
N LYS A 442 7.40 42.62 16.87
CA LYS A 442 7.64 41.56 17.85
C LYS A 442 6.33 40.81 18.13
N THR A 443 5.94 39.88 17.25
CA THR A 443 4.89 38.92 17.62
C THR A 443 5.35 38.17 18.87
N THR A 444 4.46 38.09 19.86
CA THR A 444 4.75 37.48 21.16
C THR A 444 3.88 36.26 21.33
N TRP A 445 4.50 35.07 21.35
CA TRP A 445 3.81 33.81 21.62
C TRP A 445 3.16 33.83 23.00
N GLY A 446 1.91 33.38 23.08
CA GLY A 446 1.20 33.29 24.35
C GLY A 446 1.77 32.23 25.30
N SER A 447 1.32 32.26 26.55
CA SER A 447 1.52 31.17 27.53
C SER A 447 0.71 29.92 27.18
N ARG A 448 -0.27 30.09 26.30
CA ARG A 448 -1.01 29.12 25.49
C ARG A 448 -1.00 29.58 24.04
N THR A 449 -1.04 28.67 23.07
CA THR A 449 -1.10 29.00 21.64
C THR A 449 -1.91 27.93 20.90
N PHE A 450 -2.75 28.33 19.94
CA PHE A 450 -3.30 27.43 18.93
C PHE A 450 -2.61 27.68 17.59
N ALA A 451 -1.79 26.72 17.14
CA ALA A 451 -0.99 26.80 15.91
C ALA A 451 -1.18 25.54 15.04
N PRO A 452 -2.32 25.41 14.34
CA PRO A 452 -2.63 24.23 13.55
C PRO A 452 -1.64 24.02 12.39
N TYR A 453 -1.44 22.76 12.01
CA TYR A 453 -0.52 22.39 10.94
C TYR A 453 -1.07 22.78 9.57
N VAL A 454 -0.17 23.21 8.70
CA VAL A 454 -0.47 23.61 7.33
C VAL A 454 0.55 22.94 6.42
N ASP A 455 0.07 22.04 5.55
CA ASP A 455 0.84 21.59 4.41
C ASP A 455 0.96 22.78 3.45
N VAL A 456 2.18 23.31 3.29
CA VAL A 456 2.45 24.47 2.44
C VAL A 456 2.63 24.12 0.96
N LEU A 457 2.71 22.83 0.61
CA LEU A 457 2.85 22.35 -0.77
C LEU A 457 1.53 21.81 -1.34
N LEU A 458 0.61 21.34 -0.49
CA LEU A 458 -0.73 20.91 -0.89
C LEU A 458 -1.47 22.02 -1.65
N TRP A 459 -1.74 21.75 -2.92
CA TRP A 459 -2.39 22.67 -3.85
C TRP A 459 -3.93 22.63 -3.75
N PRO A 460 -4.65 23.77 -3.78
CA PRO A 460 -4.15 25.15 -3.86
C PRO A 460 -3.45 25.59 -2.57
N THR A 461 -2.23 26.14 -2.72
CA THR A 461 -1.39 26.58 -1.59
C THR A 461 -2.17 27.54 -0.70
N LEU A 462 -2.45 27.11 0.52
CA LEU A 462 -3.34 27.81 1.44
C LEU A 462 -2.72 29.15 1.89
N ASP A 463 -3.36 30.29 1.60
CA ASP A 463 -2.95 31.58 2.15
C ASP A 463 -3.48 31.72 3.59
N ILE A 464 -2.62 31.40 4.57
CA ILE A 464 -2.96 31.49 6.00
C ILE A 464 -3.20 32.91 6.48
N SER A 465 -2.81 33.95 5.74
CA SER A 465 -3.20 35.32 6.08
C SER A 465 -4.69 35.57 5.76
N ALA A 466 -5.24 34.93 4.72
CA ALA A 466 -6.67 34.90 4.45
C ALA A 466 -7.44 34.03 5.46
N VAL A 467 -6.86 32.89 5.90
CA VAL A 467 -7.43 32.10 7.01
C VAL A 467 -7.45 32.92 8.30
N ALA A 468 -6.37 33.64 8.63
CA ALA A 468 -6.30 34.53 9.79
C ALA A 468 -7.35 35.66 9.72
N GLN A 469 -7.55 36.27 8.55
CA GLN A 469 -8.62 37.27 8.36
C GLN A 469 -10.03 36.68 8.52
N THR A 470 -10.23 35.43 8.06
CA THR A 470 -11.55 34.76 8.08
C THR A 470 -11.91 34.21 9.47
N THR A 471 -10.92 33.75 10.24
CA THR A 471 -11.13 33.02 11.50
C THR A 471 -10.64 33.77 12.73
N GLY A 472 -9.66 34.66 12.60
CA GLY A 472 -8.87 35.24 13.68
C GLY A 472 -7.93 34.25 14.38
N ALA A 473 -7.57 33.13 13.74
CA ALA A 473 -6.45 32.30 14.16
C ALA A 473 -5.16 32.87 13.53
N ASN A 474 -4.24 33.39 14.36
CA ASN A 474 -3.09 34.17 13.91
C ASN A 474 -1.75 33.41 14.01
N PHE A 475 -1.78 32.15 14.45
CA PHE A 475 -0.61 31.30 14.58
C PHE A 475 -0.83 30.00 13.82
N PHE A 476 0.22 29.46 13.22
CA PHE A 476 0.18 28.26 12.36
C PHE A 476 1.52 27.52 12.44
N THR A 477 1.52 26.23 12.13
CA THR A 477 2.74 25.42 12.00
C THR A 477 2.94 25.02 10.55
N LEU A 478 3.99 25.53 9.92
CA LEU A 478 4.29 25.27 8.51
C LEU A 478 5.01 23.93 8.37
N ALA A 479 4.45 23.03 7.56
CA ALA A 479 4.86 21.64 7.45
C ALA A 479 5.17 21.26 5.98
N PHE A 480 6.26 20.56 5.65
CA PHE A 480 7.42 20.20 6.47
C PHE A 480 8.74 20.50 5.73
N VAL A 481 9.77 20.90 6.47
CA VAL A 481 11.13 21.04 5.96
C VAL A 481 11.91 19.73 6.15
N VAL A 482 12.34 19.13 5.04
CA VAL A 482 13.13 17.90 5.02
C VAL A 482 14.37 18.07 4.13
N ALA A 483 15.18 17.03 3.98
CA ALA A 483 16.34 17.02 3.10
C ALA A 483 15.93 16.87 1.63
N ASP A 484 16.53 17.67 0.74
CA ASP A 484 16.53 17.40 -0.69
C ASP A 484 17.66 16.42 -1.11
N THR A 485 17.79 16.17 -2.41
CA THR A 485 18.81 15.27 -2.98
C THR A 485 20.26 15.75 -2.83
N ALA A 486 20.49 17.01 -2.43
CA ALA A 486 21.79 17.55 -2.01
C ALA A 486 21.91 17.64 -0.47
N ALA A 487 20.96 17.04 0.26
CA ALA A 487 20.75 17.14 1.69
C ALA A 487 20.57 18.58 2.21
N ASP A 488 20.13 19.53 1.38
CA ASP A 488 19.76 20.89 1.78
C ASP A 488 18.33 20.95 2.35
N PRO A 489 18.03 21.91 3.23
CA PRO A 489 16.67 22.11 3.73
C PRO A 489 15.73 22.59 2.62
N ALA A 490 14.69 21.81 2.38
CA ALA A 490 13.66 22.08 1.38
C ALA A 490 12.28 21.68 1.91
N TRP A 491 11.26 22.47 1.60
CA TRP A 491 9.88 22.04 1.81
C TRP A 491 9.62 20.81 0.94
N GLY A 492 9.10 19.73 1.54
CA GLY A 492 8.82 18.45 0.86
C GLY A 492 10.03 17.82 0.15
N GLY A 493 11.26 18.21 0.51
CA GLY A 493 12.49 17.70 -0.11
C GLY A 493 12.79 18.25 -1.50
N VAL A 494 12.07 19.28 -1.95
CA VAL A 494 12.22 19.83 -3.31
C VAL A 494 12.22 21.35 -3.38
N THR A 495 11.33 22.02 -2.64
CA THR A 495 11.23 23.49 -2.68
C THR A 495 12.21 24.09 -1.68
N LYS A 496 13.48 24.18 -2.11
CA LYS A 496 14.62 24.66 -1.30
C LYS A 496 14.27 25.91 -0.50
N VAL A 497 14.49 25.88 0.82
CA VAL A 497 14.27 27.01 1.76
C VAL A 497 15.02 28.26 1.29
N ALA A 498 16.18 28.10 0.64
CA ALA A 498 16.96 29.19 0.05
C ALA A 498 16.15 30.11 -0.89
N THR A 499 15.13 29.59 -1.59
CA THR A 499 14.23 30.39 -2.46
C THR A 499 13.49 31.46 -1.66
N GLY A 500 12.85 31.09 -0.54
CA GLY A 500 11.89 31.94 0.17
C GLY A 500 10.45 31.71 -0.25
N PHE A 501 10.14 30.55 -0.81
CA PHE A 501 8.78 30.03 -0.91
C PHE A 501 7.97 30.30 0.37
N TYR A 502 6.70 30.67 0.23
CA TYR A 502 5.77 30.99 1.33
C TYR A 502 6.12 32.21 2.22
N LEU A 503 7.26 32.89 1.99
CA LEU A 503 7.70 34.02 2.83
C LEU A 503 6.83 35.28 2.63
N ASP A 504 6.17 35.45 1.49
CA ASP A 504 5.21 36.54 1.29
C ASP A 504 3.95 36.32 2.14
N ILE A 505 3.40 35.10 2.16
CA ILE A 505 2.23 34.72 2.95
C ILE A 505 2.54 34.87 4.45
N LEU A 506 3.72 34.40 4.89
CA LEU A 506 4.17 34.60 6.27
C LEU A 506 4.37 36.08 6.62
N THR A 507 4.81 36.91 5.66
CA THR A 507 4.90 38.38 5.83
C THR A 507 3.52 39.02 5.97
N LYS A 508 2.52 38.60 5.17
CA LYS A 508 1.13 39.05 5.31
C LYS A 508 0.56 38.67 6.68
N LEU A 509 0.77 37.43 7.14
CA LEU A 509 0.34 36.96 8.47
C LEU A 509 0.97 37.80 9.60
N ARG A 510 2.27 38.11 9.51
CA ARG A 510 2.97 38.96 10.48
C ARG A 510 2.46 40.40 10.49
N ALA A 511 2.03 40.93 9.35
CA ALA A 511 1.35 42.23 9.30
C ALA A 511 -0.03 42.23 10.00
N LEU A 512 -0.66 41.06 10.16
CA LEU A 512 -1.87 40.85 10.97
C LEU A 512 -1.58 40.58 12.46
N GLY A 513 -0.31 40.68 12.89
CA GLY A 513 0.12 40.38 14.26
C GLY A 513 0.30 38.88 14.56
N GLY A 514 0.35 38.04 13.53
CA GLY A 514 0.64 36.61 13.65
C GLY A 514 2.12 36.26 13.56
N ASP A 515 2.45 34.97 13.70
CA ASP A 515 3.73 34.36 13.36
C ASP A 515 3.51 32.86 13.08
N ALA A 516 4.54 32.14 12.62
CA ALA A 516 4.44 30.71 12.37
C ALA A 516 5.62 29.92 12.94
N ILE A 517 5.32 28.71 13.42
CA ILE A 517 6.29 27.67 13.77
C ILE A 517 6.75 27.03 12.45
N ILE A 518 8.04 26.68 12.34
CA ILE A 518 8.57 25.94 11.19
C ILE A 518 8.88 24.51 11.63
N SER A 519 8.14 23.52 11.10
CA SER A 519 8.34 22.11 11.44
C SER A 519 9.29 21.40 10.46
N PHE A 520 10.14 20.54 11.01
CA PHE A 520 11.06 19.66 10.30
C PHE A 520 10.67 18.20 10.45
N GLY A 521 10.74 17.42 9.36
CA GLY A 521 10.45 15.98 9.39
C GLY A 521 9.03 15.65 8.92
N GLY A 522 8.23 15.03 9.79
CA GLY A 522 6.93 14.44 9.47
C GLY A 522 7.04 13.06 8.81
N ALA A 523 5.89 12.42 8.58
CA ALA A 523 5.76 11.03 8.15
C ALA A 523 6.39 10.68 6.79
N THR A 524 6.72 11.68 5.96
CA THR A 524 7.23 11.48 4.59
C THR A 524 8.45 12.35 4.28
N GLY A 525 9.29 11.88 3.35
CA GLY A 525 10.56 12.51 3.01
C GLY A 525 11.73 12.00 3.88
N THR A 526 12.85 12.71 3.85
CA THR A 526 14.09 12.33 4.56
C THR A 526 14.47 13.42 5.56
N GLU A 527 14.36 13.14 6.87
CA GLU A 527 14.71 14.11 7.90
C GLU A 527 16.21 14.48 7.85
N LEU A 528 16.54 15.76 8.02
CA LEU A 528 17.88 16.32 7.76
C LEU A 528 19.02 15.67 8.55
N ALA A 529 18.80 15.23 9.80
CA ALA A 529 19.85 14.57 10.58
C ALA A 529 20.22 13.17 10.07
N ILE A 530 19.44 12.58 9.14
CA ILE A 530 19.73 11.29 8.51
C ILE A 530 20.91 11.42 7.51
N PRO A 531 20.82 12.18 6.39
CA PRO A 531 21.93 12.30 5.43
C PRO A 531 23.02 13.28 5.89
N VAL A 532 22.69 14.28 6.73
CA VAL A 532 23.68 15.25 7.21
C VAL A 532 24.37 14.69 8.46
N THR A 533 25.38 13.85 8.23
CA THR A 533 26.13 13.14 9.28
C THR A 533 27.11 14.03 10.07
N ASP A 534 27.38 15.24 9.61
CA ASP A 534 28.20 16.25 10.31
C ASP A 534 27.31 17.23 11.10
N VAL A 535 27.47 17.24 12.42
CA VAL A 535 26.68 18.07 13.35
C VAL A 535 26.78 19.56 13.06
N LYS A 536 27.96 20.08 12.66
CA LYS A 536 28.14 21.50 12.36
C LYS A 536 27.42 21.89 11.08
N LYS A 537 27.44 21.01 10.06
CA LYS A 537 26.66 21.19 8.83
C LYS A 537 25.16 21.11 9.11
N LEU A 538 24.73 20.23 10.02
CA LEU A 538 23.33 20.11 10.44
C LEU A 538 22.84 21.38 11.17
N THR A 539 23.59 21.86 12.18
CA THR A 539 23.31 23.15 12.84
C THR A 539 23.28 24.31 11.83
N ALA A 540 24.21 24.36 10.87
CA ALA A 540 24.22 25.40 9.84
C ALA A 540 22.98 25.34 8.91
N LYS A 541 22.50 24.13 8.56
CA LYS A 541 21.28 23.96 7.77
C LYS A 541 20.03 24.37 8.56
N TYR A 542 19.87 23.96 9.83
CA TYR A 542 18.78 24.45 10.69
C TYR A 542 18.85 25.98 10.90
N GLN A 543 20.04 26.55 11.11
CA GLN A 543 20.26 27.99 11.20
C GLN A 543 19.86 28.72 9.90
N SER A 544 20.05 28.11 8.72
CA SER A 544 19.65 28.74 7.46
C SER A 544 18.14 28.96 7.37
N VAL A 545 17.34 28.06 7.96
CA VAL A 545 15.87 28.18 8.02
C VAL A 545 15.45 29.30 8.97
N ILE A 546 16.03 29.38 10.18
CA ILE A 546 15.88 30.53 11.08
C ILE A 546 16.24 31.83 10.36
N ASN A 547 17.40 31.87 9.69
CA ASN A 547 17.90 33.07 9.03
C ASN A 547 17.00 33.53 7.87
N LYS A 548 16.39 32.59 7.13
CA LYS A 548 15.50 32.88 6.01
C LYS A 548 14.11 33.32 6.46
N TYR A 549 13.45 32.53 7.30
CA TYR A 549 12.06 32.78 7.73
C TYR A 549 11.93 33.66 8.98
N LYS A 550 13.05 34.02 9.63
CA LYS A 550 13.08 34.69 10.95
C LYS A 550 12.29 33.90 12.00
N ALA A 551 12.36 32.57 11.93
CA ALA A 551 11.62 31.67 12.79
C ALA A 551 12.03 31.87 14.26
N THR A 552 11.04 32.05 15.13
CA THR A 552 11.22 32.22 16.58
C THR A 552 10.86 30.96 17.37
N TRP A 553 10.26 29.97 16.69
CA TRP A 553 9.93 28.64 17.18
C TRP A 553 10.22 27.65 16.05
N LEU A 554 10.98 26.60 16.34
CA LEU A 554 11.17 25.45 15.46
C LEU A 554 10.50 24.23 16.06
N ASP A 555 9.85 23.44 15.22
CA ASP A 555 9.31 22.14 15.58
C ASP A 555 10.09 21.03 14.88
N PHE A 556 10.18 19.87 15.53
CA PHE A 556 10.79 18.67 14.97
C PHE A 556 9.80 17.54 15.10
N ASP A 557 9.12 17.21 14.00
CA ASP A 557 8.19 16.11 13.92
C ASP A 557 8.95 14.85 13.49
N ILE A 558 9.22 13.96 14.45
CA ILE A 558 10.21 12.88 14.28
C ILE A 558 9.49 11.54 14.28
N GLU A 559 9.25 11.04 13.07
CA GLU A 559 8.41 9.87 12.82
C GLU A 559 9.17 8.67 12.21
N GLY A 560 8.49 7.51 12.14
CA GLY A 560 8.89 6.35 11.34
C GLY A 560 10.37 5.96 11.40
N HIS A 561 11.03 5.92 10.24
CA HIS A 561 12.45 5.55 10.16
C HIS A 561 13.41 6.62 10.77
N ALA A 562 12.95 7.85 11.00
CA ALA A 562 13.74 8.93 11.57
C ALA A 562 13.84 8.84 13.10
N ILE A 563 12.76 8.41 13.79
CA ILE A 563 12.78 8.22 15.25
C ILE A 563 13.57 6.97 15.66
N LEU A 564 13.54 5.91 14.84
CA LEU A 564 14.29 4.67 15.07
C LEU A 564 15.81 4.84 14.89
N ASN A 565 16.25 5.88 14.18
CA ASN A 565 17.67 6.11 13.90
C ASN A 565 18.37 6.83 15.08
N SER A 566 18.80 6.05 16.07
CA SER A 566 19.49 6.54 17.28
C SER A 566 20.70 7.43 16.98
N ALA A 567 21.45 7.16 15.91
CA ALA A 567 22.58 7.98 15.49
C ALA A 567 22.15 9.33 14.89
N ALA A 568 21.03 9.38 14.17
CA ALA A 568 20.42 10.64 13.73
C ALA A 568 19.85 11.42 14.93
N ASN A 569 19.21 10.74 15.90
CA ASN A 569 18.70 11.36 17.13
C ASN A 569 19.82 12.03 17.94
N ASP A 570 20.95 11.34 18.15
CA ASP A 570 22.14 11.88 18.82
C ASP A 570 22.66 13.13 18.08
N ARG A 571 22.83 13.06 16.74
CA ARG A 571 23.26 14.21 15.92
C ARG A 571 22.28 15.39 15.97
N ARG A 572 20.98 15.11 15.92
CA ARG A 572 19.89 16.11 15.94
C ARG A 572 19.91 16.88 17.24
N ASN A 573 20.01 16.17 18.37
CA ASN A 573 20.06 16.78 19.70
C ASN A 573 21.34 17.60 19.92
N GLN A 574 22.50 17.11 19.47
CA GLN A 574 23.74 17.90 19.48
C GLN A 574 23.61 19.17 18.61
N ALA A 575 22.99 19.06 17.44
CA ALA A 575 22.78 20.19 16.53
C ALA A 575 21.79 21.21 17.11
N ILE A 576 20.73 20.77 17.78
CA ILE A 576 19.74 21.60 18.50
C ILE A 576 20.42 22.33 19.67
N ALA A 577 21.18 21.65 20.52
CA ALA A 577 21.88 22.29 21.64
C ALA A 577 22.85 23.38 21.16
N ALA A 578 23.58 23.14 20.07
CA ALA A 578 24.43 24.14 19.43
C ALA A 578 23.62 25.31 18.83
N LEU A 579 22.47 25.02 18.20
CA LEU A 579 21.57 26.02 17.62
C LEU A 579 20.95 26.92 18.70
N GLN A 580 20.54 26.35 19.83
CA GLN A 580 19.98 27.10 20.96
C GLN A 580 21.05 27.95 21.66
N LYS A 581 22.30 27.49 21.74
CA LYS A 581 23.42 28.32 22.21
C LYS A 581 23.66 29.56 21.33
N ALA A 582 23.43 29.45 20.02
CA ALA A 582 23.50 30.58 19.09
C ALA A 582 22.23 31.46 19.08
N ASN A 583 21.05 30.86 19.34
CA ASN A 583 19.74 31.52 19.28
C ASN A 583 18.95 31.28 20.59
N PRO A 584 19.37 31.79 21.75
CA PRO A 584 18.82 31.38 23.06
C PRO A 584 17.33 31.65 23.25
N LYS A 585 16.74 32.54 22.44
CA LYS A 585 15.32 32.91 22.41
C LYS A 585 14.46 32.07 21.47
N VAL A 586 15.05 31.22 20.62
CA VAL A 586 14.28 30.32 19.75
C VAL A 586 13.73 29.18 20.60
N LYS A 587 12.41 28.99 20.55
CA LYS A 587 11.74 27.82 21.11
C LYS A 587 12.02 26.59 20.25
N VAL A 588 12.15 25.42 20.87
CA VAL A 588 12.22 24.13 20.19
C VAL A 588 11.15 23.20 20.75
N SER A 589 10.31 22.65 19.88
CA SER A 589 9.42 21.53 20.18
C SER A 589 9.85 20.24 19.50
N TYR A 590 9.44 19.12 20.10
CA TYR A 590 9.34 17.82 19.42
C TYR A 590 7.87 17.50 19.24
N THR A 591 7.47 17.05 18.04
CA THR A 591 6.18 16.41 17.78
C THR A 591 6.41 14.92 17.62
N LEU A 592 5.68 14.09 18.39
CA LEU A 592 5.89 12.64 18.49
C LEU A 592 4.60 11.85 18.58
N ALA A 593 4.63 10.61 18.08
CA ALA A 593 3.55 9.64 18.19
C ALA A 593 3.32 9.17 19.65
N VAL A 594 2.06 8.90 19.97
CA VAL A 594 1.59 8.46 21.29
C VAL A 594 0.49 7.40 21.17
N THR A 595 0.28 6.67 22.26
CA THR A 595 -0.97 5.94 22.53
C THR A 595 -1.80 6.73 23.56
N PRO A 596 -3.04 6.31 23.90
CA PRO A 596 -3.75 6.85 25.06
C PRO A 596 -3.01 6.68 26.40
N ASN A 597 -1.97 5.84 26.44
CA ASN A 597 -1.04 5.65 27.57
C ASN A 597 0.25 6.49 27.44
N GLY A 598 0.31 7.47 26.54
CA GLY A 598 1.43 8.39 26.35
C GLY A 598 2.43 7.93 25.28
N LEU A 599 3.66 8.46 25.37
CA LEU A 599 4.78 8.19 24.47
C LEU A 599 5.14 6.71 24.40
N VAL A 600 5.44 6.27 23.18
CA VAL A 600 6.09 4.99 22.90
C VAL A 600 7.60 5.03 23.22
N ALA A 601 8.24 3.86 23.27
CA ALA A 601 9.63 3.71 23.73
C ALA A 601 10.64 4.55 22.92
N GLU A 602 10.37 4.73 21.63
CA GLU A 602 11.16 5.49 20.66
C GLU A 602 11.17 6.99 21.00
N GLY A 603 10.02 7.54 21.41
CA GLY A 603 9.90 8.92 21.89
C GLY A 603 10.62 9.14 23.22
N LEU A 604 10.53 8.17 24.13
CA LEU A 604 11.28 8.20 25.39
C LEU A 604 12.80 8.13 25.15
N ALA A 605 13.25 7.32 24.18
CA ALA A 605 14.66 7.25 23.77
C ALA A 605 15.16 8.55 23.12
N LEU A 606 14.32 9.23 22.33
CA LEU A 606 14.63 10.55 21.77
C LEU A 606 14.77 11.62 22.88
N LEU A 607 13.89 11.62 23.88
CA LEU A 607 14.01 12.51 25.05
C LEU A 607 15.25 12.20 25.90
N ALA A 608 15.60 10.93 26.07
CA ALA A 608 16.84 10.53 26.75
C ALA A 608 18.08 11.05 26.00
N SER A 609 18.08 10.99 24.66
CA SER A 609 19.10 11.61 23.81
C SER A 609 19.12 13.14 23.95
N ALA A 610 17.95 13.81 23.97
CA ALA A 610 17.87 15.26 24.18
C ALA A 610 18.52 15.69 25.49
N LYS A 611 18.23 14.98 26.58
CA LYS A 611 18.82 15.20 27.91
C LYS A 611 20.34 14.95 27.91
N LYS A 612 20.78 13.86 27.27
CA LYS A 612 22.20 13.46 27.13
C LYS A 612 23.07 14.52 26.45
N HIS A 613 22.55 15.21 25.42
CA HIS A 613 23.31 16.23 24.67
C HIS A 613 22.96 17.67 25.04
N GLY A 614 22.12 17.89 26.06
CA GLY A 614 21.76 19.22 26.55
C GLY A 614 20.84 20.02 25.62
N ALA A 615 20.02 19.36 24.81
CA ALA A 615 18.98 20.01 24.01
C ALA A 615 17.81 20.41 24.93
N ARG A 616 17.47 21.71 24.96
CA ARG A 616 16.32 22.23 25.72
C ARG A 616 15.06 21.97 24.90
N ILE A 617 14.12 21.21 25.43
CA ILE A 617 12.80 21.03 24.79
C ILE A 617 11.83 21.98 25.49
N ASP A 618 11.38 23.01 24.80
CA ASP A 618 10.48 24.03 25.35
C ASP A 618 9.04 23.52 25.45
N LEU A 619 8.64 22.66 24.51
CA LEU A 619 7.36 21.99 24.46
C LEU A 619 7.48 20.59 23.82
N LEU A 620 6.78 19.60 24.35
CA LEU A 620 6.55 18.33 23.68
C LEU A 620 5.12 18.30 23.14
N ASN A 621 4.96 18.33 21.83
CA ASN A 621 3.70 18.13 21.15
C ASN A 621 3.44 16.64 20.93
N ILE A 622 2.20 16.19 21.11
CA ILE A 622 1.80 14.81 20.89
C ILE A 622 0.83 14.69 19.71
N MET A 623 1.09 13.74 18.82
CA MET A 623 0.16 13.36 17.75
C MET A 623 -0.94 12.48 18.33
N ALA A 624 -2.02 13.13 18.75
CA ALA A 624 -3.16 12.52 19.42
C ALA A 624 -4.15 11.92 18.41
N MET A 625 -3.64 11.03 17.56
CA MET A 625 -4.28 10.45 16.39
C MET A 625 -3.80 9.01 16.16
N ASP A 626 -4.50 8.29 15.27
CA ASP A 626 -4.09 7.01 14.67
C ASP A 626 -3.60 5.94 15.66
N TYR A 627 -4.35 5.80 16.75
CA TYR A 627 -4.00 4.90 17.86
C TYR A 627 -4.19 3.42 17.52
N GLY A 628 -5.12 3.11 16.60
CA GLY A 628 -5.58 1.78 16.27
C GLY A 628 -6.66 1.28 17.24
N PRO A 629 -7.63 0.45 16.78
CA PRO A 629 -8.78 0.02 17.58
C PRO A 629 -8.43 -0.83 18.81
N GLY A 630 -7.19 -1.35 18.90
CA GLY A 630 -6.69 -2.07 20.08
C GLY A 630 -6.17 -1.16 21.20
N ALA A 631 -5.83 0.10 20.90
CA ALA A 631 -5.43 1.10 21.89
C ALA A 631 -6.54 2.14 22.15
N ALA A 632 -7.32 2.46 21.12
CA ALA A 632 -8.47 3.37 21.19
C ALA A 632 -9.75 2.70 20.62
N PRO A 633 -10.34 1.71 21.32
CA PRO A 633 -11.58 1.09 20.87
C PRO A 633 -12.71 2.12 20.71
N ASN A 634 -13.39 2.08 19.57
CA ASN A 634 -14.45 3.01 19.20
C ASN A 634 -15.71 2.83 20.07
N GLY A 635 -15.75 3.50 21.23
CA GLY A 635 -16.93 3.55 22.10
C GLY A 635 -16.71 4.04 23.53
N ALA A 636 -15.49 3.99 24.08
CA ALA A 636 -15.28 4.24 25.51
C ALA A 636 -15.41 5.73 25.92
N THR A 637 -14.69 6.65 25.24
CA THR A 637 -14.66 8.08 25.60
C THR A 637 -14.62 9.03 24.40
N GLY A 638 -14.67 8.54 23.17
CA GLY A 638 -14.40 9.34 21.97
C GLY A 638 -12.91 9.71 21.81
N MET A 639 -12.59 10.38 20.71
CA MET A 639 -11.21 10.74 20.36
C MET A 639 -10.70 11.91 21.20
N GLY A 640 -11.59 12.78 21.68
CA GLY A 640 -11.29 13.83 22.67
C GLY A 640 -10.79 13.22 23.98
N GLY A 641 -11.54 12.29 24.56
CA GLY A 641 -11.13 11.54 25.75
C GLY A 641 -9.80 10.77 25.59
N TYR A 642 -9.53 10.19 24.42
CA TYR A 642 -8.25 9.55 24.15
C TYR A 642 -7.08 10.55 24.04
N ALA A 643 -7.27 11.70 23.37
CA ALA A 643 -6.30 12.78 23.32
C ALA A 643 -5.98 13.36 24.71
N ILE A 644 -7.00 13.52 25.56
CA ILE A 644 -6.87 13.94 26.97
C ILE A 644 -6.07 12.91 27.78
N SER A 645 -6.28 11.61 27.52
CA SER A 645 -5.57 10.52 28.21
C SER A 645 -4.10 10.46 27.80
N ALA A 646 -3.82 10.49 26.49
CA ALA A 646 -2.48 10.57 25.95
C ALA A 646 -1.69 11.77 26.50
N ALA A 647 -2.31 12.94 26.58
CA ALA A 647 -1.68 14.16 27.09
C ALA A 647 -1.29 14.06 28.57
N LYS A 648 -2.15 13.47 29.43
CA LYS A 648 -1.85 13.25 30.85
C LYS A 648 -0.68 12.30 31.04
N ALA A 649 -0.67 11.18 30.31
CA ALA A 649 0.37 10.18 30.40
C ALA A 649 1.71 10.69 29.84
N ALA A 650 1.70 11.37 28.69
CA ALA A 650 2.87 12.03 28.13
C ALA A 650 3.46 13.10 29.07
N TYR A 651 2.61 13.89 29.75
CA TYR A 651 3.09 14.84 30.77
C TYR A 651 3.82 14.15 31.92
N ALA A 652 3.24 13.07 32.48
CA ALA A 652 3.88 12.30 33.54
C ALA A 652 5.23 11.71 33.10
N GLN A 653 5.32 11.19 31.87
CA GLN A 653 6.57 10.68 31.29
C GLN A 653 7.62 11.79 31.07
N VAL A 654 7.22 12.98 30.60
CA VAL A 654 8.11 14.14 30.42
C VAL A 654 8.69 14.61 31.76
N GLN A 655 7.85 14.70 32.79
CA GLN A 655 8.28 15.04 34.15
C GLN A 655 9.23 13.97 34.71
N ALA A 656 8.91 12.68 34.55
CA ALA A 656 9.77 11.56 34.98
C ALA A 656 11.12 11.51 34.21
N ALA A 657 11.13 11.88 32.93
CA ALA A 657 12.36 12.06 32.16
C ALA A 657 13.20 13.27 32.64
N GLY A 658 12.67 14.12 33.53
CA GLY A 658 13.34 15.27 34.11
C GLY A 658 13.19 16.57 33.31
N PHE A 659 12.26 16.61 32.35
CA PHE A 659 11.95 17.80 31.55
C PHE A 659 10.91 18.69 32.26
N LEU A 660 11.21 19.08 33.50
CA LEU A 660 10.24 19.64 34.44
C LEU A 660 9.56 20.93 33.95
N SER A 661 10.26 21.75 33.18
CA SER A 661 9.76 23.01 32.61
C SER A 661 9.07 22.86 31.25
N THR A 662 9.08 21.67 30.65
CA THR A 662 8.58 21.43 29.29
C THR A 662 7.06 21.31 29.30
N LYS A 663 6.40 22.15 28.50
CA LYS A 663 4.94 22.09 28.33
C LYS A 663 4.52 20.97 27.39
N ILE A 664 3.24 20.60 27.42
CA ILE A 664 2.64 19.69 26.43
C ILE A 664 1.90 20.48 25.34
N GLY A 665 2.07 20.08 24.09
CA GLY A 665 1.19 20.40 22.97
C GLY A 665 0.34 19.19 22.59
N ILE A 666 -0.85 19.40 22.02
CA ILE A 666 -1.74 18.30 21.61
C ILE A 666 -2.23 18.56 20.19
N THR A 667 -1.96 17.61 19.29
CA THR A 667 -2.30 17.68 17.86
C THR A 667 -3.15 16.47 17.47
N PRO A 668 -4.49 16.58 17.43
CA PRO A 668 -5.35 15.56 16.83
C PRO A 668 -5.42 15.71 15.31
N MET A 669 -5.68 14.62 14.60
CA MET A 669 -6.16 14.66 13.22
C MET A 669 -7.66 14.93 13.22
N ILE A 670 -8.16 15.84 12.38
CA ILE A 670 -9.58 16.28 12.43
C ILE A 670 -10.50 15.50 11.50
N GLY A 671 -11.74 15.25 11.92
CA GLY A 671 -12.64 14.35 11.20
C GLY A 671 -12.11 12.92 11.20
N GLN A 672 -12.17 12.24 10.06
CA GLN A 672 -11.59 10.91 9.88
C GLN A 672 -10.05 10.96 10.01
N ASN A 673 -9.48 10.01 10.76
CA ASN A 673 -8.04 9.72 10.83
C ASN A 673 -7.61 8.79 9.68
N ASP A 674 -6.32 8.41 9.58
CA ASP A 674 -5.89 7.35 8.65
C ASP A 674 -6.41 5.96 9.09
N VAL A 675 -6.57 5.73 10.41
CA VAL A 675 -7.29 4.58 10.98
C VAL A 675 -8.79 4.72 10.73
N GLN A 676 -9.30 4.01 9.72
CA GLN A 676 -10.71 4.04 9.32
C GLN A 676 -11.67 3.81 10.50
N GLY A 677 -12.54 4.79 10.77
CA GLY A 677 -13.51 4.76 11.86
C GLY A 677 -13.08 5.47 13.14
N GLU A 678 -11.78 5.70 13.36
CA GLU A 678 -11.36 6.76 14.29
C GLU A 678 -11.75 8.12 13.67
N ILE A 679 -12.61 8.86 14.37
CA ILE A 679 -13.14 10.15 13.89
C ILE A 679 -13.13 11.15 15.05
N PHE A 680 -12.32 12.20 14.93
CA PHE A 680 -12.28 13.34 15.85
C PHE A 680 -13.27 14.42 15.40
N ARG A 681 -14.39 14.58 16.11
CA ARG A 681 -15.51 15.45 15.72
C ARG A 681 -15.36 16.84 16.34
N LEU A 682 -16.20 17.78 15.93
CA LEU A 682 -16.28 19.12 16.57
C LEU A 682 -16.64 19.05 18.07
N ALA A 683 -17.29 17.96 18.51
CA ALA A 683 -17.53 17.67 19.93
C ALA A 683 -16.23 17.31 20.66
N ASP A 684 -15.42 16.41 20.11
CA ASP A 684 -14.08 16.04 20.62
C ASP A 684 -13.16 17.28 20.67
N ALA A 685 -13.24 18.17 19.68
CA ALA A 685 -12.53 19.45 19.67
C ALA A 685 -12.95 20.37 20.83
N ALA A 686 -14.26 20.54 21.05
CA ALA A 686 -14.78 21.37 22.13
C ALA A 686 -14.46 20.81 23.53
N GLU A 687 -14.48 19.50 23.69
CA GLU A 687 -14.04 18.81 24.91
C GLU A 687 -12.56 19.06 25.19
N LEU A 688 -11.69 18.77 24.21
CA LEU A 688 -10.24 18.92 24.33
C LEU A 688 -9.84 20.37 24.63
N VAL A 689 -10.46 21.34 23.96
CA VAL A 689 -10.22 22.78 24.20
C VAL A 689 -10.67 23.20 25.59
N LYS A 690 -11.83 22.74 26.07
CA LYS A 690 -12.31 23.01 27.43
C LYS A 690 -11.37 22.42 28.47
N TRP A 691 -10.94 21.17 28.32
CA TRP A 691 -10.04 20.51 29.26
C TRP A 691 -8.63 21.11 29.23
N ALA A 692 -8.03 21.31 28.05
CA ALA A 692 -6.71 21.95 27.92
C ALA A 692 -6.72 23.37 28.52
N SER A 693 -7.84 24.08 28.42
CA SER A 693 -8.02 25.41 29.02
C SER A 693 -8.04 25.41 30.56
N SER A 694 -8.20 24.28 31.24
CA SER A 694 -8.00 24.18 32.70
C SER A 694 -6.57 23.76 33.10
N GLN A 695 -5.74 23.30 32.17
CA GLN A 695 -4.38 22.84 32.45
C GLN A 695 -3.33 23.95 32.25
N SER A 696 -2.52 24.23 33.27
CA SER A 696 -1.43 25.23 33.19
C SER A 696 -0.22 24.72 32.37
N TRP A 697 0.00 23.41 32.38
CA TRP A 697 1.11 22.71 31.72
C TRP A 697 0.86 22.41 30.23
N VAL A 698 -0.39 22.45 29.75
CA VAL A 698 -0.67 22.46 28.30
C VAL A 698 -0.33 23.86 27.77
N GLY A 699 0.61 23.91 26.83
CA GLY A 699 1.12 25.13 26.20
C GLY A 699 0.60 25.35 24.79
N GLU A 700 0.20 24.28 24.11
CA GLU A 700 -0.19 24.32 22.71
C GLU A 700 -1.37 23.40 22.43
N LEU A 701 -2.24 23.84 21.52
CA LEU A 701 -3.09 22.95 20.74
C LEU A 701 -2.73 23.17 19.27
N ALA A 702 -2.77 22.12 18.49
CA ALA A 702 -2.71 22.19 17.04
C ALA A 702 -3.66 21.12 16.48
N MET A 703 -3.67 20.96 15.16
CA MET A 703 -4.43 19.89 14.51
C MET A 703 -3.82 19.57 13.15
N TRP A 704 -3.99 18.34 12.68
CA TRP A 704 -3.68 17.93 11.31
C TRP A 704 -4.98 17.90 10.47
N SER A 705 -5.23 18.87 9.59
CA SER A 705 -4.49 20.11 9.26
C SER A 705 -5.49 21.19 8.82
N VAL A 706 -5.09 22.46 8.72
CA VAL A 706 -6.00 23.53 8.24
C VAL A 706 -6.47 23.25 6.81
N ASN A 707 -5.64 22.62 5.97
CA ASN A 707 -5.99 22.22 4.62
C ASN A 707 -7.17 21.23 4.56
N ARG A 708 -7.44 20.50 5.65
CA ARG A 708 -8.52 19.51 5.79
C ARG A 708 -9.81 20.09 6.39
N ASP A 709 -9.73 21.28 6.99
CA ASP A 709 -10.81 21.94 7.73
C ASP A 709 -11.79 22.67 6.79
N THR A 710 -12.42 21.94 5.88
CA THR A 710 -13.30 22.47 4.82
C THR A 710 -14.64 21.76 4.75
N ALA A 711 -15.68 22.49 4.33
CA ALA A 711 -16.99 21.95 3.96
C ALA A 711 -16.94 21.04 2.71
N LYS A 712 -15.84 21.07 1.96
CA LYS A 712 -15.67 20.32 0.72
C LYS A 712 -15.32 18.87 1.05
N LYS A 713 -16.14 17.94 0.55
CA LYS A 713 -15.78 16.52 0.48
C LYS A 713 -14.58 16.36 -0.44
N GLY A 714 -13.62 15.52 -0.04
CA GLY A 714 -12.39 15.27 -0.78
C GLY A 714 -11.62 14.06 -0.25
N PRO A 715 -10.45 13.76 -0.83
CA PRO A 715 -9.54 12.76 -0.29
C PRO A 715 -9.01 13.18 1.08
N LEU A 716 -8.59 12.21 1.88
CA LEU A 716 -8.32 12.39 3.31
C LEU A 716 -7.26 13.47 3.60
N TYR A 717 -6.25 13.64 2.76
CA TYR A 717 -5.22 14.68 2.91
C TYR A 717 -5.74 16.13 2.74
N ALA A 718 -6.90 16.33 2.10
CA ALA A 718 -7.48 17.64 1.79
C ALA A 718 -8.94 17.81 2.28
N SER A 719 -9.40 16.91 3.16
CA SER A 719 -10.73 16.94 3.74
C SER A 719 -10.77 16.14 5.04
N SER A 720 -11.48 16.66 6.04
CA SER A 720 -11.82 15.92 7.27
C SER A 720 -12.79 14.75 7.02
N GLN A 721 -13.37 14.66 5.81
CA GLN A 721 -14.34 13.66 5.36
C GLN A 721 -15.65 13.58 6.18
N ILE A 722 -15.88 14.51 7.12
CA ILE A 722 -17.13 14.65 7.87
C ILE A 722 -17.94 15.87 7.40
N SER A 723 -19.18 15.98 7.87
CA SER A 723 -20.02 17.15 7.61
C SER A 723 -19.63 18.31 8.52
N GLN A 724 -19.19 19.43 7.94
CA GLN A 724 -18.78 20.67 8.62
C GLN A 724 -18.91 21.87 7.67
N ASN A 725 -18.70 23.09 8.17
CA ASN A 725 -18.46 24.27 7.33
C ASN A 725 -16.94 24.52 7.16
N ASP A 726 -16.56 25.45 6.28
CA ASP A 726 -15.15 25.88 6.14
C ASP A 726 -14.64 26.49 7.45
N TYR A 727 -13.50 25.99 7.93
CA TYR A 727 -12.76 26.42 9.13
C TYR A 727 -13.44 26.16 10.48
N ASP A 728 -14.34 25.18 10.61
CA ASP A 728 -15.06 24.94 11.87
C ASP A 728 -14.16 24.39 13.00
N PHE A 729 -13.17 23.54 12.70
CA PHE A 729 -12.21 23.11 13.73
C PHE A 729 -11.28 24.25 14.14
N THR A 730 -10.81 25.06 13.18
CA THR A 730 -10.00 26.27 13.41
C THR A 730 -10.73 27.24 14.34
N LYS A 731 -12.05 27.44 14.15
CA LYS A 731 -12.90 28.23 15.05
C LYS A 731 -13.06 27.57 16.43
N ALA A 732 -13.21 26.25 16.50
CA ALA A 732 -13.38 25.52 17.75
C ALA A 732 -12.11 25.51 18.63
N PHE A 733 -10.92 25.40 18.03
CA PHE A 733 -9.64 25.38 18.73
C PHE A 733 -9.09 26.77 19.09
N LYS A 734 -9.34 27.79 18.25
CA LYS A 734 -8.87 29.18 18.46
C LYS A 734 -9.01 29.73 19.89
N PRO A 735 -10.10 29.52 20.65
CA PRO A 735 -10.28 30.10 21.99
C PRO A 735 -9.23 29.68 23.02
N PHE A 736 -8.46 28.62 22.78
CA PHE A 736 -7.33 28.25 23.63
C PHE A 736 -6.28 29.38 23.74
N ASN A 737 -6.14 30.22 22.70
CA ASN A 737 -5.32 31.44 22.72
C ASN A 737 -5.78 32.48 23.77
N GLN A 738 -7.03 32.43 24.23
CA GLN A 738 -7.66 33.46 25.07
C GLN A 738 -7.92 33.01 26.52
N GLY A 739 -7.52 31.77 26.87
CA GLY A 739 -7.66 31.23 28.22
C GLY A 739 -8.92 30.40 28.46
N GLY A 740 -9.95 30.54 27.62
CA GLY A 740 -11.19 29.74 27.66
C GLY A 740 -12.41 30.50 27.14
N VAL A 741 -13.50 29.78 26.82
CA VAL A 741 -14.80 30.38 26.45
C VAL A 741 -15.71 30.38 27.67
N ALA A 742 -16.28 31.54 28.02
CA ALA A 742 -17.34 31.61 29.03
C ALA A 742 -18.61 30.92 28.51
N ALA A 743 -19.33 30.19 29.38
CA ALA A 743 -20.47 29.37 28.97
C ALA A 743 -21.68 30.22 28.52
N GLY A 744 -21.75 30.56 27.23
CA GLY A 744 -22.86 31.35 26.68
C GLY A 744 -22.94 31.34 25.15
N LYS A 745 -24.07 30.84 24.63
CA LYS A 745 -24.52 30.93 23.22
C LYS A 745 -23.57 30.40 22.15
N LEU A 746 -23.62 29.08 21.92
CA LEU A 746 -23.54 28.54 20.55
C LEU A 746 -24.91 28.72 19.85
N PRO A 747 -24.97 29.10 18.56
CA PRO A 747 -26.23 29.30 17.86
C PRO A 747 -26.91 27.98 17.49
N ARG A 748 -28.20 27.82 17.87
CA ARG A 748 -29.06 26.72 17.40
C ARG A 748 -29.61 27.03 16.00
N SER A 749 -29.01 26.47 14.95
CA SER A 749 -29.68 26.30 13.64
C SER A 749 -28.91 25.36 12.72
N LEU A 750 -29.38 24.12 12.57
CA LEU A 750 -29.17 23.25 11.39
C LEU A 750 -30.08 22.02 11.53
N GLU A 751 -31.38 22.21 11.31
CA GLU A 751 -32.34 21.11 11.23
C GLU A 751 -32.15 20.34 9.92
N MET A 752 -32.23 19.01 9.96
CA MET A 752 -32.26 18.19 8.75
C MET A 752 -33.70 17.77 8.42
N PRO A 753 -34.24 18.11 7.23
CA PRO A 753 -35.59 17.72 6.86
C PRO A 753 -35.68 16.27 6.36
N GLY A 754 -36.43 15.43 7.08
CA GLY A 754 -37.24 14.38 6.47
C GLY A 754 -36.65 12.97 6.35
N VAL A 755 -36.73 12.19 7.43
CA VAL A 755 -37.32 10.83 7.36
C VAL A 755 -38.31 10.71 8.53
N GLY A 756 -39.55 10.27 8.27
CA GLY A 756 -40.63 10.26 9.26
C GLY A 756 -41.18 8.87 9.58
N GLY A 757 -41.61 8.67 10.84
CA GLY A 757 -42.33 7.48 11.32
C GLY A 757 -41.41 6.39 11.89
N LEU A 758 -41.49 5.99 13.16
CA LEU A 758 -42.72 5.65 13.89
C LEU A 758 -42.60 5.81 15.43
N LYS A 759 -43.49 6.64 15.98
CA LYS A 759 -44.14 6.56 17.32
C LYS A 759 -43.35 5.94 18.50
N ALA A 760 -42.96 6.78 19.44
CA ALA A 760 -43.15 6.51 20.87
C ALA A 760 -44.37 7.34 21.37
N ARG A 761 -44.96 6.96 22.51
CA ARG A 761 -46.14 7.63 23.10
C ARG A 761 -45.81 8.27 24.45
N ASP A 762 -46.34 9.48 24.62
CA ASP A 762 -47.03 9.98 25.81
C ASP A 762 -46.36 9.81 27.21
N GLY A 763 -45.72 10.88 27.68
CA GLY A 763 -46.22 11.57 28.90
C GLY A 763 -45.51 11.36 30.26
N ALA A 764 -44.75 12.38 30.67
CA ALA A 764 -44.70 12.92 32.05
C ALA A 764 -44.15 14.36 32.01
N ALA A 765 -44.49 15.21 32.98
CA ALA A 765 -44.15 16.63 32.98
C ALA A 765 -43.44 17.08 34.27
N GLU A 766 -42.65 18.15 34.15
CA GLU A 766 -42.37 19.24 35.13
C GLU A 766 -41.90 18.90 36.57
N GLY A 767 -40.95 19.63 37.18
CA GLY A 767 -40.17 20.78 36.68
C GLY A 767 -39.20 21.36 37.73
N GLU A 768 -38.46 22.42 37.33
CA GLU A 768 -38.14 23.69 38.05
C GLU A 768 -37.97 23.77 39.61
N VAL A 769 -37.06 24.57 40.22
CA VAL A 769 -36.08 25.61 39.77
C VAL A 769 -34.91 25.76 40.81
N ALA A 770 -33.87 26.54 40.43
CA ALA A 770 -33.09 27.50 41.26
C ALA A 770 -31.92 27.07 42.21
N ASP A 771 -30.69 27.52 41.87
CA ASP A 771 -29.87 28.60 42.48
C ASP A 771 -29.65 28.68 44.02
N VAL A 772 -28.51 29.11 44.61
CA VAL A 772 -27.17 29.59 44.12
C VAL A 772 -26.12 29.66 45.29
N GLU A 773 -24.82 29.42 45.01
CA GLU A 773 -23.59 29.72 45.85
C GLU A 773 -23.52 29.13 47.31
N VAL A 774 -22.41 29.11 48.09
CA VAL A 774 -21.01 29.62 48.07
C VAL A 774 -20.01 28.49 48.51
N VAL A 775 -18.69 28.75 48.60
CA VAL A 775 -17.57 27.89 49.14
C VAL A 775 -17.76 27.47 50.63
N ASP A 776 -16.99 26.56 51.28
CA ASP A 776 -15.56 26.20 51.16
C ASP A 776 -15.17 24.88 51.91
N LEU A 777 -13.90 24.44 51.78
CA LEU A 777 -13.15 23.45 52.61
C LEU A 777 -13.68 21.98 52.66
N GLN A 778 -13.12 21.07 53.48
CA GLN A 778 -11.78 20.42 53.52
C GLN A 778 -11.80 19.34 54.63
N GLU A 779 -11.17 18.16 54.43
CA GLU A 779 -11.09 17.03 55.41
C GLU A 779 -12.46 16.35 55.72
N ALA A 780 -12.69 15.03 55.57
CA ALA A 780 -12.08 13.82 56.16
C ALA A 780 -12.55 13.50 57.59
N ASP A 781 -13.28 12.38 57.77
CA ASP A 781 -13.03 11.37 58.82
C ASP A 781 -13.75 10.03 58.52
N ALA A 782 -13.54 9.02 59.38
CA ALA A 782 -14.00 7.63 59.26
C ALA A 782 -15.30 7.30 60.03
N GLY A 783 -15.72 6.03 60.01
CA GLY A 783 -16.84 5.50 60.79
C GLY A 783 -16.89 3.97 60.81
N GLU A 784 -16.59 3.38 61.97
CA GLU A 784 -16.72 1.95 62.32
C GLU A 784 -18.14 1.67 62.90
N ALA A 785 -18.59 0.49 63.37
CA ALA A 785 -17.97 -0.82 63.65
C ALA A 785 -19.06 -1.94 63.73
N GLU A 786 -18.62 -3.21 63.79
CA GLU A 786 -19.18 -4.37 64.56
C GLU A 786 -20.64 -4.87 64.27
N ASP A 787 -21.04 -6.14 64.47
CA ASP A 787 -20.50 -7.36 65.15
C ASP A 787 -21.00 -8.64 64.35
N ALA A 788 -20.85 -9.95 64.64
CA ALA A 788 -20.41 -10.75 65.79
C ALA A 788 -20.07 -12.24 65.46
N ALA A 789 -19.53 -12.96 66.46
CA ALA A 789 -19.76 -14.37 66.84
C ALA A 789 -19.15 -15.61 66.07
N ASP A 790 -18.06 -16.13 66.66
CA ASP A 790 -17.86 -17.49 67.26
C ASP A 790 -17.69 -18.84 66.47
N GLY A 791 -16.67 -19.63 66.88
CA GLY A 791 -16.58 -21.13 66.83
C GLY A 791 -15.86 -21.79 65.63
N VAL A 792 -14.56 -22.17 65.58
CA VAL A 792 -13.67 -23.06 66.41
C VAL A 792 -14.27 -24.43 66.80
N ASP A 793 -13.64 -25.60 66.64
CA ASP A 793 -12.25 -26.02 66.21
C ASP A 793 -12.32 -27.10 65.07
N GLU A 794 -11.40 -28.03 64.69
CA GLU A 794 -10.23 -28.76 65.27
C GLU A 794 -9.13 -29.10 64.21
N ASP A 795 -8.09 -29.87 64.63
CA ASP A 795 -6.74 -30.09 64.04
C ASP A 795 -6.57 -31.05 62.82
N GLY A 796 -5.41 -30.93 62.14
CA GLY A 796 -4.86 -31.96 61.21
C GLY A 796 -3.63 -31.55 60.36
N ASP A 797 -2.41 -31.80 60.87
CA ASP A 797 -1.05 -31.57 60.27
C ASP A 797 -0.84 -32.04 58.79
N VAL A 798 0.16 -31.58 58.00
CA VAL A 798 1.62 -31.50 58.25
C VAL A 798 2.33 -30.36 57.47
N ALA A 799 3.42 -29.81 58.02
CA ALA A 799 4.24 -28.71 57.47
C ALA A 799 5.44 -29.11 56.58
N LEU A 800 6.18 -28.12 56.01
CA LEU A 800 7.66 -27.99 55.87
C LEU A 800 8.02 -26.60 55.21
N PRO A 801 9.28 -26.08 55.23
CA PRO A 801 9.48 -24.65 55.56
C PRO A 801 10.42 -23.79 54.67
N ALA A 802 10.40 -22.48 54.96
CA ALA A 802 11.49 -21.48 55.04
C ALA A 802 12.48 -21.19 53.88
N GLU A 803 12.48 -19.91 53.49
CA GLU A 803 13.60 -18.97 53.25
C GLU A 803 14.93 -19.41 52.57
N LEU A 804 15.36 -18.58 51.60
CA LEU A 804 16.78 -18.27 51.42
C LEU A 804 16.97 -16.87 50.80
N ASP A 805 17.31 -15.89 51.63
CA ASP A 805 17.60 -14.50 51.22
C ASP A 805 19.07 -14.34 50.80
N ILE A 806 19.33 -13.59 49.71
CA ILE A 806 20.66 -13.21 49.25
C ILE A 806 20.61 -11.78 48.66
N PRO A 807 21.34 -10.80 49.23
CA PRO A 807 21.20 -9.39 48.87
C PRO A 807 21.94 -8.99 47.57
N LEU A 808 21.43 -7.95 46.91
CA LEU A 808 22.04 -7.32 45.74
C LEU A 808 23.28 -6.47 46.12
N PRO A 809 24.46 -6.70 45.52
CA PRO A 809 25.62 -5.83 45.69
C PRO A 809 25.54 -4.57 44.80
N PRO A 810 26.11 -3.42 45.22
CA PRO A 810 26.01 -2.15 44.49
C PRO A 810 27.04 -2.02 43.34
N TRP A 811 26.72 -1.15 42.37
CA TRP A 811 27.58 -0.82 41.23
C TRP A 811 28.70 0.17 41.61
N THR A 812 29.96 -0.27 41.63
CA THR A 812 31.13 0.62 41.51
C THR A 812 32.30 -0.02 40.76
N ASN A 813 32.80 0.72 39.77
CA ASN A 813 34.17 0.77 39.23
C ASN A 813 35.02 -0.52 39.16
N LEU A 814 35.29 -0.98 37.94
CA LEU A 814 36.63 -1.47 37.55
C LEU A 814 36.96 -0.97 36.13
N ASP A 815 38.25 -0.78 35.86
CA ASP A 815 38.79 0.01 34.73
C ASP A 815 39.52 -0.89 33.71
N MET A 816 39.92 -0.31 32.57
CA MET A 816 40.80 -0.85 31.51
C MET A 816 40.26 -2.01 30.62
N PRO A 817 40.81 -2.20 29.40
CA PRO A 817 41.45 -1.23 28.49
C PRO A 817 40.94 -1.31 27.03
N ILE A 818 41.15 -0.24 26.26
CA ILE A 818 40.82 -0.17 24.83
C ILE A 818 41.94 -0.80 23.96
N PRO A 819 41.65 -1.78 23.08
CA PRO A 819 42.57 -2.21 22.03
C PRO A 819 42.61 -1.19 20.87
N PRO A 820 43.78 -0.83 20.32
CA PRO A 820 43.89 0.25 19.34
C PRO A 820 43.43 -0.12 17.93
N ALA A 821 42.91 0.88 17.21
CA ALA A 821 42.54 0.75 15.81
C ALA A 821 43.75 0.42 14.90
N ARG A 822 43.53 -0.39 13.85
CA ARG A 822 44.50 -0.62 12.77
C ARG A 822 44.01 0.02 11.47
N GLN A 823 44.89 0.79 10.83
CA GLN A 823 44.69 1.31 9.48
C GLN A 823 44.93 0.23 8.41
N PRO A 824 44.38 0.38 7.19
CA PRO A 824 44.51 -0.61 6.12
C PRO A 824 45.90 -0.59 5.46
N ASN A 825 46.32 -1.74 4.91
CA ASN A 825 47.47 -1.83 4.01
C ASN A 825 47.23 -2.89 2.92
N ASN A 826 47.65 -2.59 1.70
CA ASN A 826 47.56 -3.49 0.54
C ASN A 826 48.79 -4.42 0.45
N ALA A 827 48.61 -5.71 0.11
CA ALA A 827 49.46 -6.45 -0.84
C ALA A 827 49.03 -7.93 -1.11
N ASN A 828 48.72 -8.20 -2.38
CA ASN A 828 48.98 -9.43 -3.17
C ASN A 828 49.31 -10.81 -2.54
N ARG A 829 48.56 -11.83 -3.04
CA ARG A 829 49.00 -13.21 -3.44
C ARG A 829 49.47 -14.23 -2.39
N GLY A 830 48.80 -15.39 -2.35
CA GLY A 830 49.33 -16.65 -1.83
C GLY A 830 48.29 -17.79 -1.89
N ARG A 831 48.68 -19.01 -2.27
CA ARG A 831 47.81 -20.21 -2.21
C ARG A 831 48.16 -21.06 -0.98
N GLY A 832 47.21 -21.79 -0.41
CA GLY A 832 47.53 -23.04 0.31
C GLY A 832 46.76 -23.30 1.61
N VAL A 833 45.65 -24.06 1.48
CA VAL A 833 45.13 -25.10 2.41
C VAL A 833 45.33 -24.95 3.93
N GLY A 834 44.23 -25.09 4.69
CA GLY A 834 44.28 -25.74 6.00
C GLY A 834 44.05 -24.87 7.24
N ALA A 835 42.86 -24.29 7.38
CA ALA A 835 42.35 -23.86 8.68
C ALA A 835 40.88 -24.28 8.80
N VAL A 836 40.53 -24.97 9.88
CA VAL A 836 39.13 -25.28 10.22
C VAL A 836 38.45 -23.94 10.56
N GLY A 837 37.39 -23.60 9.84
CA GLY A 837 36.64 -22.38 10.09
C GLY A 837 36.02 -22.39 11.49
N LYS A 838 35.95 -21.24 12.14
CA LYS A 838 35.04 -21.09 13.28
C LYS A 838 33.61 -21.36 12.76
N PRO A 839 32.76 -22.07 13.52
CA PRO A 839 31.41 -22.38 13.07
C PRO A 839 30.63 -21.08 12.87
N ASP A 840 30.03 -20.94 11.69
CA ASP A 840 29.19 -19.80 11.32
C ASP A 840 27.93 -19.77 12.22
N PRO A 841 27.71 -18.74 13.05
CA PRO A 841 26.57 -18.70 13.96
C PRO A 841 25.23 -18.47 13.25
N GLU A 842 25.21 -18.14 11.96
CA GLU A 842 24.04 -17.57 11.27
C GLU A 842 23.10 -18.60 10.61
N LEU A 843 23.38 -19.91 10.68
CA LEU A 843 22.58 -20.97 10.03
C LEU A 843 21.67 -21.76 11.00
N ILE A 844 20.44 -22.10 10.57
CA ILE A 844 19.49 -22.96 11.31
C ILE A 844 20.08 -24.33 11.67
N MET A 845 20.89 -24.92 10.78
CA MET A 845 21.37 -26.30 10.94
C MET A 845 22.28 -26.47 12.17
N PRO A 846 22.09 -27.52 12.99
CA PRO A 846 22.95 -27.79 14.14
C PRO A 846 24.41 -28.04 13.69
N PRO A 847 25.43 -27.57 14.45
CA PRO A 847 26.83 -27.61 14.03
C PRO A 847 27.35 -28.99 13.62
N THR A 848 26.86 -30.04 14.25
CA THR A 848 27.27 -31.44 14.04
C THR A 848 26.97 -31.99 12.64
N ARG A 849 26.08 -31.37 11.87
CA ARG A 849 25.71 -31.82 10.51
C ARG A 849 26.37 -31.01 9.39
N ARG A 850 27.22 -30.02 9.72
CA ARG A 850 27.81 -29.07 8.75
C ARG A 850 29.04 -29.64 8.01
N ASP A 851 29.87 -30.43 8.70
CA ASP A 851 31.04 -31.13 8.12
C ASP A 851 30.76 -32.60 7.74
N ALA A 852 29.48 -32.97 7.56
CA ALA A 852 29.05 -34.34 7.41
C ALA A 852 29.32 -34.94 6.00
N SER A 853 30.57 -35.36 5.80
CA SER A 853 31.09 -36.31 4.78
C SER A 853 31.61 -35.76 3.44
N ASN A 854 32.54 -36.52 2.88
CA ASN A 854 33.34 -36.20 1.69
C ASN A 854 32.70 -36.71 0.38
N THR A 855 31.37 -36.64 0.29
CA THR A 855 30.57 -37.13 -0.85
C THR A 855 29.66 -36.04 -1.39
N THR A 856 29.52 -35.94 -2.72
CA THR A 856 28.72 -34.91 -3.38
C THR A 856 27.26 -34.92 -2.91
N PRO A 857 26.74 -33.85 -2.28
CA PRO A 857 25.36 -33.80 -1.82
C PRO A 857 24.36 -33.96 -2.98
N LYS A 858 23.30 -34.74 -2.74
CA LYS A 858 22.18 -34.92 -3.69
C LYS A 858 21.20 -33.73 -3.72
N ILE A 859 21.16 -32.98 -2.62
CA ILE A 859 20.33 -31.79 -2.39
C ILE A 859 20.90 -30.55 -3.12
N GLY A 860 20.13 -29.45 -3.11
CA GLY A 860 20.58 -28.18 -3.67
C GLY A 860 21.70 -27.52 -2.86
N LYS A 861 22.40 -26.55 -3.47
CA LYS A 861 23.23 -25.60 -2.72
C LYS A 861 22.37 -24.41 -2.31
N SER A 862 21.79 -24.46 -1.11
CA SER A 862 21.26 -23.24 -0.46
C SER A 862 22.42 -22.32 -0.08
N LEU A 863 22.15 -21.02 -0.01
CA LEU A 863 23.08 -19.98 0.46
C LEU A 863 22.56 -19.26 1.72
N SER A 864 21.33 -19.55 2.18
CA SER A 864 20.54 -18.55 2.90
C SER A 864 19.46 -19.06 3.86
N TRP A 865 19.53 -20.30 4.36
CA TRP A 865 18.68 -20.76 5.49
C TRP A 865 19.24 -20.24 6.83
N THR A 866 19.06 -18.95 7.07
CA THR A 866 19.58 -18.25 8.25
C THR A 866 18.74 -18.52 9.49
N THR A 867 19.32 -18.32 10.68
CA THR A 867 18.66 -18.42 12.00
C THR A 867 17.41 -17.54 12.19
N ARG A 868 17.08 -16.69 11.21
CA ARG A 868 15.82 -15.95 11.12
C ARG A 868 15.29 -16.01 9.69
N THR A 869 14.54 -17.06 9.39
CA THR A 869 13.93 -17.28 8.07
C THR A 869 12.49 -16.75 8.05
N PHE A 870 12.10 -16.06 6.99
CA PHE A 870 10.70 -15.76 6.66
C PHE A 870 10.36 -16.41 5.32
N ALA A 871 9.41 -17.34 5.31
CA ALA A 871 8.90 -17.99 4.10
C ALA A 871 7.38 -18.22 4.23
N PRO A 872 6.53 -17.37 3.62
CA PRO A 872 5.08 -17.54 3.65
C PRO A 872 4.66 -18.74 2.79
N TYR A 873 3.50 -19.33 3.13
CA TYR A 873 2.98 -20.49 2.42
C TYR A 873 2.27 -20.07 1.12
N ILE A 874 2.35 -20.93 0.11
CA ILE A 874 1.70 -20.78 -1.19
C ILE A 874 0.98 -22.09 -1.51
N ASP A 875 -0.33 -22.02 -1.76
CA ASP A 875 -1.01 -23.08 -2.51
C ASP A 875 -0.62 -22.96 -3.98
N VAL A 876 0.19 -23.91 -4.44
CA VAL A 876 0.68 -23.97 -5.82
C VAL A 876 -0.29 -24.67 -6.78
N THR A 877 -1.42 -25.17 -6.26
CA THR A 877 -2.49 -25.83 -7.02
C THR A 877 -3.72 -24.95 -7.23
N ALA A 878 -3.85 -23.86 -6.47
CA ALA A 878 -4.79 -22.78 -6.75
C ALA A 878 -4.71 -22.27 -8.20
N TRP A 879 -5.85 -21.85 -8.75
CA TRP A 879 -5.94 -21.28 -10.10
C TRP A 879 -6.46 -19.83 -10.08
N PRO A 880 -5.78 -18.88 -10.76
CA PRO A 880 -4.52 -19.02 -11.48
C PRO A 880 -3.34 -19.31 -10.53
N THR A 881 -2.38 -20.12 -11.00
CA THR A 881 -1.20 -20.51 -10.23
C THR A 881 -0.38 -19.29 -9.81
N PHE A 882 0.01 -19.24 -8.53
CA PHE A 882 0.61 -18.05 -7.93
C PHE A 882 2.03 -17.77 -8.44
N ASP A 883 2.25 -16.58 -9.02
CA ASP A 883 3.55 -16.14 -9.52
C ASP A 883 4.48 -15.67 -8.38
N PHE A 884 5.13 -16.63 -7.73
CA PHE A 884 6.12 -16.33 -6.68
C PHE A 884 7.40 -15.66 -7.23
N LEU A 885 7.74 -15.83 -8.52
CA LEU A 885 8.85 -15.10 -9.14
C LEU A 885 8.50 -13.61 -9.37
N GLY A 886 7.22 -13.31 -9.59
CA GLY A 886 6.65 -11.97 -9.50
C GLY A 886 6.70 -11.42 -8.07
N ALA A 887 6.36 -12.23 -7.07
CA ALA A 887 6.45 -11.82 -5.65
C ALA A 887 7.88 -11.45 -5.23
N VAL A 888 8.92 -12.16 -5.72
CA VAL A 888 10.33 -11.75 -5.52
C VAL A 888 10.58 -10.31 -5.97
N LYS A 889 10.03 -9.91 -7.12
CA LYS A 889 10.23 -8.58 -7.71
C LYS A 889 9.37 -7.50 -7.04
N LYS A 890 8.15 -7.85 -6.63
CA LYS A 890 7.15 -6.92 -6.08
C LYS A 890 7.29 -6.69 -4.57
N ALA A 891 7.68 -7.72 -3.82
CA ALA A 891 7.73 -7.73 -2.36
C ALA A 891 9.11 -8.06 -1.77
N GLY A 892 10.10 -8.38 -2.60
CA GLY A 892 11.47 -8.68 -2.15
C GLY A 892 11.66 -10.05 -1.47
N ILE A 893 10.58 -10.82 -1.31
CA ILE A 893 10.56 -12.15 -0.67
C ILE A 893 11.44 -13.13 -1.47
N ARG A 894 12.30 -13.89 -0.79
CA ARG A 894 13.24 -14.84 -1.45
C ARG A 894 13.04 -16.29 -1.04
N HIS A 895 12.30 -16.54 0.03
CA HIS A 895 12.01 -17.88 0.53
C HIS A 895 10.51 -18.08 0.57
N PHE A 896 10.05 -19.27 0.18
CA PHE A 896 8.63 -19.59 0.07
C PHE A 896 8.38 -21.03 0.55
N SER A 897 7.27 -21.27 1.22
CA SER A 897 6.81 -22.62 1.56
C SER A 897 5.78 -23.08 0.54
N LEU A 898 6.14 -24.07 -0.28
CA LEU A 898 5.26 -24.58 -1.32
C LEU A 898 4.43 -25.74 -0.76
N GLY A 899 3.12 -25.55 -0.68
CA GLY A 899 2.14 -26.53 -0.20
C GLY A 899 1.28 -27.08 -1.34
N PHE A 900 0.91 -28.37 -1.39
CA PHE A 900 1.34 -29.48 -0.53
C PHE A 900 1.61 -30.74 -1.34
N ILE A 901 2.58 -31.55 -0.90
CA ILE A 901 2.87 -32.87 -1.47
C ILE A 901 2.02 -33.94 -0.79
N VAL A 902 1.16 -34.57 -1.58
CA VAL A 902 0.30 -35.70 -1.18
C VAL A 902 0.37 -36.83 -2.21
N ALA A 903 -0.12 -38.00 -1.83
CA ALA A 903 -0.30 -39.14 -2.72
C ALA A 903 -1.41 -38.85 -3.74
N ASP A 904 -1.12 -39.10 -5.02
CA ASP A 904 -2.17 -39.15 -6.05
C ASP A 904 -2.95 -40.49 -6.02
N LYS A 905 -3.81 -40.69 -7.01
CA LYS A 905 -4.62 -41.91 -7.20
C LYS A 905 -3.82 -43.21 -7.30
N ASP A 906 -2.54 -43.16 -7.71
CA ASP A 906 -1.67 -44.32 -7.88
C ASP A 906 -0.80 -44.56 -6.63
N GLY A 907 -0.67 -43.54 -5.78
CA GLY A 907 0.20 -43.53 -4.60
C GLY A 907 1.55 -42.84 -4.83
N ASP A 908 1.71 -42.14 -5.95
CA ASP A 908 2.92 -41.38 -6.30
C ASP A 908 2.89 -39.98 -5.68
N PRO A 909 4.06 -39.32 -5.45
CA PRO A 909 4.09 -37.98 -4.88
C PRO A 909 3.61 -36.92 -5.89
N SER A 910 2.73 -36.03 -5.45
CA SER A 910 2.08 -35.03 -6.31
C SER A 910 1.72 -33.76 -5.55
N TRP A 911 1.70 -32.62 -6.24
CA TRP A 911 1.13 -31.39 -5.71
C TRP A 911 -0.40 -31.50 -5.69
N GLY A 912 -1.00 -31.43 -4.50
CA GLY A 912 -2.45 -31.48 -4.24
C GLY A 912 -3.19 -32.77 -4.65
N GLY A 913 -2.49 -33.80 -5.14
CA GLY A 913 -3.11 -34.99 -5.76
C GLY A 913 -3.24 -34.89 -7.29
N TYR A 914 -2.87 -33.75 -7.88
CA TYR A 914 -3.14 -33.41 -9.28
C TYR A 914 -1.89 -33.47 -10.16
N TYR A 915 -0.78 -32.87 -9.72
CA TYR A 915 0.44 -32.73 -10.53
C TYR A 915 1.56 -33.62 -9.99
N LYS A 916 1.81 -34.79 -10.62
CA LYS A 916 2.90 -35.70 -10.21
C LYS A 916 4.25 -34.96 -10.15
N CYS A 917 5.00 -35.16 -9.07
CA CYS A 917 6.30 -34.51 -8.83
C CYS A 917 7.38 -34.88 -9.84
N SER A 918 7.21 -36.00 -10.55
CA SER A 918 8.08 -36.44 -11.65
C SER A 918 7.87 -35.66 -12.96
N SER A 919 6.90 -34.75 -13.02
CA SER A 919 6.78 -33.74 -14.08
C SER A 919 7.69 -32.52 -13.83
N ASP A 920 7.90 -31.68 -14.84
CA ASP A 920 8.70 -30.45 -14.69
C ASP A 920 7.93 -29.28 -14.03
N PHE A 921 6.73 -29.52 -13.49
CA PHE A 921 5.89 -28.52 -12.81
C PHE A 921 6.63 -27.86 -11.63
N LEU A 922 6.69 -26.52 -11.60
CA LEU A 922 7.45 -25.67 -10.66
C LEU A 922 8.99 -25.83 -10.67
N LYS A 923 9.51 -26.86 -11.35
CA LYS A 923 10.93 -27.21 -11.36
C LYS A 923 11.77 -26.13 -12.04
N THR A 924 11.23 -25.47 -13.06
CA THR A 924 11.91 -24.37 -13.77
C THR A 924 11.97 -23.12 -12.90
N GLU A 925 10.89 -22.85 -12.18
CA GLU A 925 10.63 -21.69 -11.35
C GLU A 925 11.50 -21.73 -10.09
N ILE A 926 11.52 -22.87 -9.39
CA ILE A 926 12.40 -23.14 -8.24
C ILE A 926 13.89 -23.03 -8.65
N ASN A 927 14.26 -23.56 -9.83
CA ASN A 927 15.61 -23.39 -10.36
C ASN A 927 15.94 -21.94 -10.72
N THR A 928 14.96 -21.15 -11.13
CA THR A 928 15.11 -19.72 -11.47
C THR A 928 15.29 -18.88 -10.21
N LEU A 929 14.47 -19.11 -9.18
CA LEU A 929 14.59 -18.50 -7.85
C LEU A 929 16.02 -18.65 -7.29
N ARG A 930 16.55 -19.88 -7.29
CA ARG A 930 17.91 -20.18 -6.80
C ARG A 930 19.00 -19.50 -7.65
N LYS A 931 18.91 -19.61 -8.98
CA LYS A 931 19.99 -19.15 -9.88
C LYS A 931 20.02 -17.63 -10.09
N GLN A 932 18.87 -16.96 -10.07
CA GLN A 932 18.75 -15.54 -10.44
C GLN A 932 18.44 -14.64 -9.24
N HIS A 933 17.79 -15.16 -8.19
CA HIS A 933 17.27 -14.35 -7.09
C HIS A 933 17.89 -14.67 -5.72
N GLN A 934 18.78 -15.66 -5.63
CA GLN A 934 19.44 -16.09 -4.38
C GLN A 934 18.45 -16.55 -3.30
N GLY A 935 17.28 -17.05 -3.75
CA GLY A 935 16.23 -17.62 -2.92
C GLY A 935 16.23 -19.14 -2.92
N ASP A 936 15.41 -19.74 -2.06
CA ASP A 936 15.20 -21.19 -1.99
C ASP A 936 13.76 -21.49 -1.54
N VAL A 937 13.32 -22.74 -1.60
CA VAL A 937 11.95 -23.15 -1.22
C VAL A 937 11.96 -24.23 -0.15
N ILE A 938 11.01 -24.11 0.78
CA ILE A 938 10.57 -25.21 1.62
C ILE A 938 9.53 -26.00 0.82
N VAL A 939 9.64 -27.32 0.78
CA VAL A 939 8.61 -28.19 0.19
C VAL A 939 7.86 -28.87 1.32
N SER A 940 6.56 -28.59 1.45
CA SER A 940 5.73 -29.15 2.51
C SER A 940 4.97 -30.40 2.06
N PHE A 941 4.98 -31.43 2.89
CA PHE A 941 4.35 -32.73 2.67
C PHE A 941 3.22 -32.93 3.68
N GLY A 942 2.00 -33.23 3.22
CA GLY A 942 0.82 -33.42 4.07
C GLY A 942 -0.26 -32.36 3.85
N GLY A 943 -0.71 -31.72 4.93
CA GLY A 943 -1.87 -30.82 4.98
C GLY A 943 -3.22 -31.55 5.11
N ALA A 944 -4.28 -30.80 5.46
CA ALA A 944 -5.63 -31.31 5.71
C ALA A 944 -6.30 -31.93 4.47
N ALA A 945 -5.99 -31.40 3.29
CA ALA A 945 -6.58 -31.82 2.02
C ALA A 945 -5.73 -32.90 1.33
N GLY A 946 -6.39 -33.89 0.74
CA GLY A 946 -5.73 -34.98 0.01
C GLY A 946 -5.34 -36.16 0.91
N LYS A 947 -4.20 -36.79 0.62
CA LYS A 947 -3.77 -38.03 1.27
C LYS A 947 -2.26 -38.04 1.52
N GLU A 948 -1.83 -37.88 2.76
CA GLU A 948 -0.41 -37.93 3.13
C GLU A 948 0.27 -39.22 2.64
N LEU A 949 1.52 -39.15 2.20
CA LEU A 949 2.22 -40.27 1.56
C LEU A 949 2.35 -41.49 2.49
N GLY A 950 2.46 -41.30 3.80
CA GLY A 950 2.41 -42.36 4.82
C GLY A 950 1.07 -43.12 4.89
N LEU A 951 -0.04 -42.55 4.40
CA LEU A 951 -1.32 -43.25 4.21
C LEU A 951 -1.39 -44.03 2.88
N ALA A 952 -0.45 -43.81 1.96
CA ALA A 952 -0.35 -44.54 0.68
C ALA A 952 0.78 -45.59 0.69
N ALA A 953 1.86 -45.35 1.44
CA ALA A 953 2.99 -46.26 1.55
C ALA A 953 2.65 -47.53 2.33
N LYS A 954 3.09 -48.68 1.83
CA LYS A 954 2.87 -50.00 2.44
C LYS A 954 3.84 -50.29 3.58
N ASN A 955 5.00 -49.62 3.60
CA ASN A 955 6.08 -49.77 4.58
C ASN A 955 7.07 -48.58 4.50
N VAL A 956 7.98 -48.51 5.48
CA VAL A 956 9.04 -47.49 5.59
C VAL A 956 9.86 -47.35 4.30
N ALA A 957 10.27 -48.47 3.67
CA ALA A 957 11.12 -48.44 2.48
C ALA A 957 10.43 -47.82 1.25
N GLN A 958 9.11 -48.05 1.09
CA GLN A 958 8.32 -47.34 0.09
C GLN A 958 8.24 -45.84 0.42
N LEU A 959 8.00 -45.47 1.67
CA LEU A 959 7.88 -44.07 2.08
C LEU A 959 9.20 -43.29 1.88
N VAL A 960 10.34 -43.90 2.20
CA VAL A 960 11.68 -43.38 1.89
C VAL A 960 11.85 -43.15 0.39
N LYS A 961 11.39 -44.07 -0.48
CA LYS A 961 11.45 -43.86 -1.94
C LYS A 961 10.63 -42.63 -2.35
N LEU A 962 9.40 -42.50 -1.85
CA LEU A 962 8.48 -41.41 -2.21
C LEU A 962 9.03 -40.04 -1.78
N TYR A 963 9.55 -39.92 -0.55
CA TYR A 963 10.19 -38.68 -0.10
C TYR A 963 11.50 -38.38 -0.86
N GLN A 964 12.37 -39.38 -1.10
CA GLN A 964 13.61 -39.17 -1.85
C GLN A 964 13.36 -38.77 -3.31
N GLU A 965 12.28 -39.23 -3.95
CA GLU A 965 11.92 -38.86 -5.32
C GLU A 965 11.67 -37.35 -5.45
N VAL A 966 10.96 -36.75 -4.48
CA VAL A 966 10.70 -35.30 -4.41
C VAL A 966 11.98 -34.52 -4.09
N ILE A 967 12.77 -35.00 -3.12
CA ILE A 967 14.06 -34.39 -2.74
C ILE A 967 15.05 -34.40 -3.90
N ASP A 968 15.19 -35.52 -4.61
CA ASP A 968 16.11 -35.65 -5.75
C ASP A 968 15.62 -34.81 -6.96
N THR A 969 14.32 -34.64 -7.16
CA THR A 969 13.73 -33.90 -8.29
C THR A 969 13.79 -32.39 -8.10
N PHE A 970 13.29 -31.87 -6.97
CA PHE A 970 13.28 -30.43 -6.68
C PHE A 970 14.54 -29.95 -5.95
N LYS A 971 15.52 -30.83 -5.71
CA LYS A 971 16.78 -30.52 -5.00
C LYS A 971 16.54 -29.83 -3.66
N VAL A 972 15.58 -30.37 -2.92
CA VAL A 972 15.07 -29.83 -1.65
C VAL A 972 16.19 -29.73 -0.62
N THR A 973 16.28 -28.58 0.02
CA THR A 973 17.25 -28.24 1.08
C THR A 973 16.57 -28.09 2.45
N TYR A 974 15.27 -27.83 2.44
CA TYR A 974 14.39 -27.76 3.60
C TYR A 974 13.06 -28.45 3.24
N ALA A 975 12.74 -29.55 3.93
CA ALA A 975 11.46 -30.25 3.81
C ALA A 975 10.62 -30.04 5.07
N ASP A 976 9.35 -29.69 4.88
CA ASP A 976 8.36 -29.51 5.94
C ASP A 976 7.34 -30.65 5.92
N PHE A 977 6.83 -31.03 7.08
CA PHE A 977 5.84 -32.10 7.23
C PHE A 977 4.65 -31.55 7.99
N ASP A 978 3.63 -31.13 7.24
CA ASP A 978 2.40 -30.57 7.77
C ASP A 978 1.43 -31.70 8.13
N ILE A 979 1.38 -32.03 9.42
CA ILE A 979 0.73 -33.25 9.91
C ILE A 979 -0.43 -32.90 10.83
N GLU A 980 -1.64 -32.97 10.27
CA GLU A 980 -2.87 -32.59 10.96
C GLU A 980 -4.01 -33.63 10.79
N GLY A 981 -5.15 -33.34 11.41
CA GLY A 981 -6.37 -34.16 11.36
C GLY A 981 -6.16 -35.64 11.72
N SER A 982 -6.87 -36.52 11.00
CA SER A 982 -6.81 -37.98 11.26
C SER A 982 -5.43 -38.61 11.01
N THR A 983 -4.53 -37.91 10.30
CA THR A 983 -3.16 -38.36 10.03
C THR A 983 -2.26 -38.22 11.25
N LEU A 984 -2.47 -37.18 12.06
CA LEU A 984 -1.70 -36.88 13.27
C LEU A 984 -1.92 -37.95 14.36
N GLY A 985 -3.17 -38.31 14.65
CA GLY A 985 -3.52 -39.37 15.60
C GLY A 985 -3.13 -40.80 15.17
N ASN A 986 -2.72 -41.02 13.91
CA ASN A 986 -2.42 -42.35 13.39
C ASN A 986 -1.01 -42.82 13.78
N LYS A 987 -0.86 -43.33 15.00
CA LYS A 987 0.42 -43.76 15.61
C LYS A 987 1.25 -44.71 14.73
N LYS A 988 0.62 -45.54 13.88
CA LYS A 988 1.33 -46.43 12.93
C LYS A 988 1.97 -45.64 11.79
N VAL A 989 1.27 -44.64 11.25
CA VAL A 989 1.77 -43.78 10.16
C VAL A 989 2.83 -42.81 10.68
N VAL A 990 2.63 -42.25 11.88
CA VAL A 990 3.63 -41.43 12.59
C VAL A 990 4.95 -42.19 12.76
N ASP A 991 4.92 -43.40 13.32
CA ASP A 991 6.13 -44.22 13.50
C ASP A 991 6.78 -44.62 12.17
N MET A 992 5.98 -44.92 11.14
CA MET A 992 6.49 -45.21 9.79
C MET A 992 7.15 -43.99 9.13
N ARG A 993 6.56 -42.79 9.31
CA ARG A 993 7.10 -41.51 8.83
C ARG A 993 8.41 -41.19 9.52
N ASN A 994 8.44 -41.25 10.84
CA ASN A 994 9.63 -40.89 11.61
C ASN A 994 10.81 -41.85 11.32
N LYS A 995 10.53 -43.15 11.13
CA LYS A 995 11.53 -44.11 10.63
C LYS A 995 12.00 -43.81 9.20
N ALA A 996 11.12 -43.34 8.31
CA ALA A 996 11.50 -42.91 6.97
C ALA A 996 12.37 -41.64 7.01
N LEU A 997 12.02 -40.66 7.86
CA LEU A 997 12.74 -39.40 8.00
C LEU A 997 14.15 -39.59 8.58
N ALA A 998 14.33 -40.48 9.55
CA ALA A 998 15.65 -40.84 10.07
C ALA A 998 16.57 -41.42 8.95
N ILE A 999 16.02 -42.17 7.99
CA ILE A 999 16.75 -42.69 6.82
C ILE A 999 16.99 -41.58 5.78
N ILE A 1000 15.99 -40.72 5.52
CA ILE A 1000 16.12 -39.58 4.60
C ILE A 1000 17.19 -38.60 5.07
N GLN A 1001 17.32 -38.33 6.37
CA GLN A 1001 18.39 -37.47 6.91
C GLN A 1001 19.78 -38.12 6.82
N GLN A 1002 19.89 -39.45 6.84
CA GLN A 1002 21.14 -40.17 6.58
C GLN A 1002 21.52 -40.13 5.09
N ASN A 1003 20.53 -40.26 4.19
CA ASN A 1003 20.72 -40.17 2.75
C ASN A 1003 21.05 -38.76 2.25
N ASN A 1004 20.63 -37.72 3.00
CA ASN A 1004 20.75 -36.32 2.61
C ASN A 1004 21.32 -35.47 3.77
N PRO A 1005 22.63 -35.57 4.07
CA PRO A 1005 23.28 -34.69 5.03
C PRO A 1005 23.07 -33.22 4.64
N GLY A 1006 22.64 -32.39 5.60
CA GLY A 1006 22.30 -30.98 5.34
C GLY A 1006 20.88 -30.73 4.82
N LEU A 1007 19.96 -31.70 4.90
CA LEU A 1007 18.52 -31.46 4.73
C LEU A 1007 17.90 -30.99 6.07
N VAL A 1008 17.34 -29.79 6.08
CA VAL A 1008 16.53 -29.28 7.21
C VAL A 1008 15.18 -30.00 7.20
N ILE A 1009 14.72 -30.46 8.38
CA ILE A 1009 13.40 -31.05 8.57
C ILE A 1009 12.59 -30.22 9.57
N SER A 1010 11.39 -29.79 9.18
CA SER A 1010 10.36 -29.29 10.10
C SER A 1010 9.14 -30.19 10.18
N TYR A 1011 8.39 -30.06 11.27
CA TYR A 1011 6.97 -30.37 11.27
C TYR A 1011 6.17 -29.07 11.36
N THR A 1012 5.07 -28.99 10.63
CA THR A 1012 4.00 -28.02 10.85
C THR A 1012 2.85 -28.75 11.54
N LEU A 1013 2.37 -28.20 12.65
CA LEU A 1013 1.44 -28.86 13.57
C LEU A 1013 0.35 -27.88 14.05
N PRO A 1014 -0.88 -28.37 14.30
CA PRO A 1014 -1.91 -27.58 14.99
C PRO A 1014 -1.51 -27.28 16.43
N THR A 1015 -1.98 -26.15 16.97
CA THR A 1015 -1.75 -25.74 18.36
C THR A 1015 -2.97 -25.07 18.96
N GLU A 1016 -3.21 -25.33 20.24
CA GLU A 1016 -4.11 -24.52 21.05
C GLU A 1016 -3.35 -23.31 21.64
N ILE A 1017 -4.09 -22.37 22.24
CA ILE A 1017 -3.52 -21.17 22.90
C ILE A 1017 -2.52 -21.48 24.02
N ASN A 1018 -2.54 -22.72 24.54
CA ASN A 1018 -1.70 -23.21 25.63
C ASN A 1018 -0.61 -24.17 25.15
N GLY A 1019 -0.49 -24.47 23.84
CA GLY A 1019 0.52 -25.35 23.26
C GLY A 1019 -0.04 -26.40 22.29
N ILE A 1020 0.82 -27.29 21.82
CA ILE A 1020 0.47 -28.39 20.90
C ILE A 1020 -0.34 -29.49 21.60
N THR A 1021 -1.14 -30.26 20.85
CA THR A 1021 -1.99 -31.34 21.39
C THR A 1021 -1.17 -32.55 21.87
N GLU A 1022 -1.81 -33.48 22.61
CA GLU A 1022 -1.18 -34.74 23.03
C GLU A 1022 -0.70 -35.60 21.85
N GLU A 1023 -1.42 -35.61 20.72
CA GLU A 1023 -1.00 -36.32 19.51
C GLU A 1023 0.22 -35.68 18.85
N ALA A 1024 0.32 -34.34 18.90
CA ALA A 1024 1.47 -33.60 18.42
C ALA A 1024 2.70 -33.79 19.32
N GLU A 1025 2.54 -33.78 20.64
CA GLU A 1025 3.64 -34.13 21.56
C GLU A 1025 4.08 -35.60 21.33
N ALA A 1026 3.15 -36.55 21.23
CA ALA A 1026 3.45 -37.96 20.95
C ALA A 1026 4.12 -38.20 19.58
N LEU A 1027 3.84 -37.37 18.57
CA LEU A 1027 4.55 -37.39 17.28
C LEU A 1027 6.01 -37.00 17.46
N LEU A 1028 6.30 -35.97 18.26
CA LEU A 1028 7.65 -35.49 18.54
C LEU A 1028 8.42 -36.44 19.47
N GLU A 1029 7.79 -37.03 20.49
CA GLU A 1029 8.37 -38.10 21.31
C GLU A 1029 8.73 -39.33 20.45
N ASN A 1030 7.89 -39.70 19.48
CA ASN A 1030 8.22 -40.76 18.53
C ASN A 1030 9.36 -40.35 17.58
N ALA A 1031 9.46 -39.08 17.20
CA ALA A 1031 10.57 -38.55 16.39
C ALA A 1031 11.90 -38.67 17.15
N VAL A 1032 11.94 -38.28 18.44
CA VAL A 1032 13.07 -38.50 19.35
C VAL A 1032 13.41 -39.99 19.46
N THR A 1033 12.41 -40.84 19.70
CA THR A 1033 12.56 -42.31 19.81
C THR A 1033 13.19 -42.92 18.55
N ASN A 1034 12.77 -42.46 17.37
CA ASN A 1034 13.29 -42.89 16.07
C ASN A 1034 14.54 -42.12 15.60
N LYS A 1035 15.09 -41.23 16.45
CA LYS A 1035 16.31 -40.44 16.22
C LYS A 1035 16.25 -39.52 15.00
N VAL A 1036 15.06 -38.99 14.69
CA VAL A 1036 14.90 -37.87 13.76
C VAL A 1036 15.46 -36.61 14.41
N THR A 1037 16.32 -35.89 13.71
CA THR A 1037 16.73 -34.55 14.15
C THR A 1037 15.70 -33.55 13.62
N VAL A 1038 14.80 -33.09 14.48
CA VAL A 1038 13.82 -32.04 14.12
C VAL A 1038 14.53 -30.70 14.24
N ASP A 1039 14.70 -29.98 13.13
CA ASP A 1039 15.42 -28.70 13.13
C ASP A 1039 14.49 -27.55 13.56
N VAL A 1040 13.22 -27.60 13.13
CA VAL A 1040 12.17 -26.63 13.50
C VAL A 1040 10.84 -27.34 13.79
N VAL A 1041 10.07 -26.91 14.79
CA VAL A 1041 8.63 -27.19 14.88
C VAL A 1041 7.88 -25.88 14.65
N ASN A 1042 7.18 -25.81 13.53
CA ASN A 1042 6.28 -24.74 13.15
C ASN A 1042 4.89 -25.04 13.70
N ILE A 1043 4.23 -24.03 14.26
CA ILE A 1043 2.85 -24.16 14.74
C ILE A 1043 1.90 -23.23 14.00
N MET A 1044 0.75 -23.80 13.66
CA MET A 1044 -0.38 -23.13 13.03
C MET A 1044 -1.14 -22.32 14.07
N VAL A 1045 -0.71 -21.07 14.27
CA VAL A 1045 -1.22 -20.16 15.31
C VAL A 1045 -2.49 -19.44 14.83
N MET A 1046 -3.49 -20.25 14.48
CA MET A 1046 -4.79 -19.90 13.91
C MET A 1046 -5.84 -20.95 14.30
N ASP A 1047 -7.12 -20.59 14.20
CA ASP A 1047 -8.27 -21.49 14.36
C ASP A 1047 -8.33 -22.18 15.73
N TYR A 1048 -8.15 -21.39 16.80
CA TYR A 1048 -8.28 -21.85 18.19
C TYR A 1048 -9.74 -22.12 18.57
N ASP A 1049 -10.04 -23.23 19.27
CA ASP A 1049 -11.43 -23.52 19.68
C ASP A 1049 -11.96 -22.42 20.65
N PRO A 1050 -13.04 -21.69 20.30
CA PRO A 1050 -13.63 -20.67 21.17
C PRO A 1050 -14.12 -21.18 22.54
N ALA A 1051 -14.20 -22.50 22.75
CA ALA A 1051 -14.49 -23.12 24.04
C ALA A 1051 -13.27 -23.11 25.00
N ASP A 1052 -12.06 -23.28 24.49
CA ASP A 1052 -10.82 -23.29 25.29
C ASP A 1052 -10.27 -21.88 25.54
N CYS A 1053 -10.81 -20.88 24.86
CA CYS A 1053 -10.48 -19.46 25.01
C CYS A 1053 -11.17 -18.79 26.23
N PRO A 1054 -10.44 -18.41 27.30
CA PRO A 1054 -11.04 -17.76 28.46
C PRO A 1054 -11.76 -16.47 28.06
N GLY A 1055 -13.06 -16.38 28.37
CA GLY A 1055 -13.91 -15.24 28.02
C GLY A 1055 -14.08 -15.00 26.51
N LYS A 1056 -13.85 -16.00 25.65
CA LYS A 1056 -13.83 -15.88 24.17
C LYS A 1056 -12.78 -14.90 23.62
N THR A 1057 -11.68 -14.70 24.35
CA THR A 1057 -10.64 -13.71 24.01
C THR A 1057 -9.83 -14.02 22.73
N CYS A 1058 -9.99 -15.19 22.10
CA CYS A 1058 -9.34 -15.49 20.82
C CYS A 1058 -9.80 -14.55 19.69
N LEU A 1059 -11.08 -14.17 19.70
CA LEU A 1059 -11.70 -13.22 18.76
C LEU A 1059 -11.08 -11.80 18.79
N THR A 1060 -10.23 -11.47 19.77
CA THR A 1060 -9.65 -10.12 19.96
C THR A 1060 -8.17 -10.08 20.30
N ALA A 1061 -7.51 -11.22 20.55
CA ALA A 1061 -6.14 -11.26 21.08
C ALA A 1061 -5.19 -12.25 20.37
N MET A 1062 -5.47 -12.62 19.12
CA MET A 1062 -4.71 -13.57 18.30
C MET A 1062 -3.18 -13.49 18.45
N GLY A 1063 -2.61 -12.28 18.43
CA GLY A 1063 -1.16 -12.09 18.56
C GLY A 1063 -0.59 -12.56 19.90
N LYS A 1064 -1.35 -12.40 20.99
CA LYS A 1064 -0.95 -12.83 22.35
C LYS A 1064 -1.10 -14.34 22.54
N HIS A 1065 -2.12 -14.94 21.93
CA HIS A 1065 -2.33 -16.39 21.95
C HIS A 1065 -1.25 -17.13 21.17
N ALA A 1066 -0.86 -16.63 20.00
CA ALA A 1066 0.29 -17.14 19.26
C ALA A 1066 1.60 -17.05 20.09
N ILE A 1067 1.81 -15.96 20.83
CA ILE A 1067 2.95 -15.79 21.74
C ILE A 1067 2.87 -16.73 22.95
N SER A 1068 1.67 -17.09 23.41
CA SER A 1068 1.43 -18.09 24.46
C SER A 1068 1.77 -19.49 23.96
N ALA A 1069 1.15 -19.93 22.86
CA ALA A 1069 1.42 -21.20 22.19
C ALA A 1069 2.92 -21.39 21.89
N ALA A 1070 3.60 -20.36 21.38
CA ALA A 1070 5.04 -20.37 21.12
C ALA A 1070 5.89 -20.69 22.37
N LYS A 1071 5.55 -20.08 23.51
CA LYS A 1071 6.27 -20.31 24.78
C LYS A 1071 6.01 -21.71 25.32
N SER A 1072 4.77 -22.17 25.26
CA SER A 1072 4.40 -23.53 25.68
C SER A 1072 5.08 -24.58 24.82
N LEU A 1073 5.05 -24.45 23.49
CA LEU A 1073 5.79 -25.32 22.58
C LEU A 1073 7.28 -25.35 22.94
N TYR A 1074 7.92 -24.20 23.16
CA TYR A 1074 9.32 -24.17 23.53
C TYR A 1074 9.59 -24.92 24.85
N ALA A 1075 8.74 -24.75 25.87
CA ALA A 1075 8.84 -25.52 27.11
C ALA A 1075 8.67 -27.04 26.89
N THR A 1076 7.71 -27.45 26.05
CA THR A 1076 7.49 -28.85 25.67
C THR A 1076 8.70 -29.43 24.91
N LEU A 1077 9.30 -28.70 23.96
CA LEU A 1077 10.51 -29.12 23.26
C LEU A 1077 11.68 -29.37 24.24
N GLN A 1078 11.87 -28.49 25.22
CA GLN A 1078 12.90 -28.67 26.26
C GLN A 1078 12.61 -29.87 27.19
N LYS A 1079 11.33 -30.14 27.50
CA LYS A 1079 10.84 -31.29 28.28
C LYS A 1079 11.11 -32.63 27.57
N ILE A 1080 10.73 -32.76 26.29
CA ILE A 1080 10.84 -34.03 25.53
C ILE A 1080 12.23 -34.26 24.92
N GLY A 1081 13.19 -33.36 25.18
CA GLY A 1081 14.59 -33.52 24.79
C GLY A 1081 14.98 -32.93 23.42
N LEU A 1082 14.05 -32.28 22.72
CA LEU A 1082 14.29 -31.54 21.47
C LEU A 1082 14.88 -30.14 21.76
N LYS A 1083 16.02 -30.11 22.47
CA LYS A 1083 16.56 -28.88 23.08
C LYS A 1083 17.14 -27.88 22.07
N ASP A 1084 17.71 -28.38 20.98
CA ASP A 1084 18.29 -27.57 19.89
C ASP A 1084 17.25 -27.15 18.84
N THR A 1085 16.06 -27.77 18.85
CA THR A 1085 14.97 -27.55 17.89
C THR A 1085 14.39 -26.15 18.06
N LYS A 1086 14.21 -25.44 16.94
CA LYS A 1086 13.67 -24.07 16.93
C LYS A 1086 12.15 -24.07 16.78
N VAL A 1087 11.52 -22.97 17.17
CA VAL A 1087 10.10 -22.71 16.95
C VAL A 1087 9.89 -21.93 15.65
N GLY A 1088 8.88 -22.33 14.89
CA GLY A 1088 8.29 -21.57 13.80
C GLY A 1088 6.86 -21.14 14.13
N LEU A 1089 6.43 -20.00 13.59
CA LEU A 1089 5.06 -19.51 13.76
C LEU A 1089 4.44 -19.24 12.39
N THR A 1090 3.24 -19.78 12.15
CA THR A 1090 2.46 -19.59 10.92
C THR A 1090 1.01 -19.27 11.31
N PRO A 1091 0.59 -17.99 11.32
CA PRO A 1091 -0.82 -17.63 11.43
C PRO A 1091 -1.50 -17.67 10.07
N MET A 1092 -2.82 -17.81 10.07
CA MET A 1092 -3.68 -17.45 8.96
C MET A 1092 -3.92 -15.93 9.02
N ILE A 1093 -3.76 -15.20 7.91
CA ILE A 1093 -3.74 -13.72 7.93
C ILE A 1093 -5.12 -13.08 7.67
N GLY A 1094 -5.45 -12.03 8.41
CA GLY A 1094 -6.79 -11.44 8.38
C GLY A 1094 -7.83 -12.39 8.98
N MET A 1095 -8.95 -12.60 8.31
CA MET A 1095 -10.00 -13.52 8.77
C MET A 1095 -9.53 -14.98 8.68
N ASN A 1096 -9.80 -15.76 9.73
CA ASN A 1096 -9.59 -17.21 9.77
C ASN A 1096 -10.88 -17.97 9.38
N ASP A 1097 -10.82 -19.31 9.37
CA ASP A 1097 -11.98 -20.17 9.13
C ASP A 1097 -12.93 -20.19 10.35
N ILE A 1098 -12.40 -20.03 11.57
CA ILE A 1098 -13.22 -19.80 12.77
C ILE A 1098 -13.81 -18.38 12.78
N SER A 1099 -15.13 -18.33 12.64
CA SER A 1099 -15.92 -17.10 12.53
C SER A 1099 -15.70 -16.12 13.70
N GLY A 1100 -15.04 -15.01 13.40
CA GLY A 1100 -14.74 -13.92 14.34
C GLY A 1100 -13.30 -13.89 14.83
N GLU A 1101 -12.47 -14.89 14.52
CA GLU A 1101 -11.02 -14.74 14.62
C GLU A 1101 -10.49 -13.87 13.48
N VAL A 1102 -9.66 -12.89 13.84
CA VAL A 1102 -9.01 -11.99 12.89
C VAL A 1102 -7.57 -11.71 13.32
N PHE A 1103 -6.61 -12.27 12.60
CA PHE A 1103 -5.19 -11.96 12.76
C PHE A 1103 -4.83 -10.66 12.01
N THR A 1104 -4.66 -9.57 12.75
CA THR A 1104 -4.45 -8.23 12.16
C THR A 1104 -2.97 -7.92 11.87
N LEU A 1105 -2.70 -6.89 11.07
CA LEU A 1105 -1.35 -6.33 10.88
C LEU A 1105 -0.68 -5.95 12.22
N ALA A 1106 -1.46 -5.49 13.21
CA ALA A 1106 -0.96 -5.21 14.55
C ALA A 1106 -0.53 -6.51 15.29
N ASN A 1107 -1.23 -7.63 15.09
CA ASN A 1107 -0.80 -8.93 15.62
C ASN A 1107 0.47 -9.43 14.90
N ALA A 1108 0.59 -9.24 13.58
CA ALA A 1108 1.84 -9.54 12.87
C ALA A 1108 3.03 -8.79 13.46
N GLN A 1109 2.84 -7.50 13.77
CA GLN A 1109 3.88 -6.67 14.40
C GLN A 1109 4.16 -7.10 15.85
N GLU A 1110 3.14 -7.54 16.60
CA GLU A 1110 3.26 -8.10 17.96
C GLU A 1110 4.12 -9.38 17.97
N LEU A 1111 3.86 -10.32 17.03
CA LEU A 1111 4.65 -11.55 16.86
C LEU A 1111 6.11 -11.23 16.50
N VAL A 1112 6.35 -10.37 15.52
CA VAL A 1112 7.71 -9.97 15.11
C VAL A 1112 8.46 -9.28 16.25
N ASN A 1113 7.78 -8.42 17.01
CA ASN A 1113 8.36 -7.72 18.17
C ASN A 1113 8.66 -8.66 19.35
N PHE A 1114 7.96 -9.79 19.47
CA PHE A 1114 8.31 -10.86 20.40
C PHE A 1114 9.50 -11.67 19.87
N ALA A 1115 9.42 -12.21 18.65
CA ALA A 1115 10.43 -13.10 18.08
C ALA A 1115 11.80 -12.45 17.88
N ARG A 1116 11.87 -11.14 17.57
CA ARG A 1116 13.17 -10.43 17.48
C ARG A 1116 13.89 -10.34 18.84
N LYS A 1117 13.19 -10.56 19.96
CA LYS A 1117 13.71 -10.63 21.33
C LYS A 1117 14.03 -12.07 21.80
N THR A 1118 13.86 -13.07 20.94
CA THR A 1118 14.21 -14.48 21.21
C THR A 1118 15.27 -15.00 20.24
N ASP A 1119 15.88 -16.11 20.65
CA ASP A 1119 16.92 -16.88 19.94
C ASP A 1119 16.46 -18.32 19.61
N TRP A 1120 15.33 -18.74 20.17
CA TRP A 1120 14.71 -20.06 19.97
C TRP A 1120 13.60 -20.07 18.92
N ILE A 1121 12.98 -18.93 18.59
CA ILE A 1121 12.24 -18.80 17.33
C ILE A 1121 13.27 -18.65 16.21
N ALA A 1122 13.05 -19.31 15.07
CA ALA A 1122 13.88 -19.18 13.87
C ALA A 1122 13.10 -19.05 12.56
N PHE A 1123 11.76 -19.20 12.58
CA PHE A 1123 10.93 -19.25 11.38
C PHE A 1123 9.63 -18.44 11.54
N PHE A 1124 9.27 -17.69 10.50
CA PHE A 1124 7.91 -17.23 10.25
C PHE A 1124 7.42 -17.69 8.88
N GLY A 1125 6.19 -18.17 8.84
CA GLY A 1125 5.36 -18.23 7.64
C GLY A 1125 4.03 -17.51 7.89
N PHE A 1126 3.10 -17.62 6.95
CA PHE A 1126 1.67 -17.42 7.19
C PHE A 1126 0.85 -18.12 6.10
N TRP A 1127 -0.42 -18.42 6.40
CA TRP A 1127 -1.40 -18.97 5.45
C TRP A 1127 -2.31 -17.86 4.88
N SER A 1128 -2.17 -17.46 3.63
CA SER A 1128 -1.15 -17.80 2.62
C SER A 1128 -0.80 -16.55 1.82
N LEU A 1129 0.29 -16.58 1.05
CA LEU A 1129 0.75 -15.43 0.26
C LEU A 1129 -0.28 -15.00 -0.81
N ASN A 1130 -1.13 -15.93 -1.25
CA ASN A 1130 -2.29 -15.67 -2.12
C ASN A 1130 -3.26 -14.64 -1.50
N ARG A 1131 -3.27 -14.50 -0.17
CA ARG A 1131 -4.20 -13.69 0.63
C ARG A 1131 -3.64 -12.31 1.02
N ASP A 1132 -2.32 -12.11 0.91
CA ASP A 1132 -1.62 -10.90 1.37
C ASP A 1132 -1.66 -9.77 0.33
N ASN A 1133 -2.87 -9.33 0.00
CA ASN A 1133 -3.10 -8.29 -1.01
C ASN A 1133 -4.23 -7.32 -0.60
N SER A 1134 -4.29 -6.19 -1.30
CA SER A 1134 -5.22 -5.08 -1.03
C SER A 1134 -6.70 -5.37 -1.31
N LYS A 1135 -7.04 -6.51 -1.93
CA LYS A 1135 -8.43 -6.88 -2.19
C LYS A 1135 -9.11 -7.33 -0.91
N LYS A 1136 -10.13 -6.58 -0.48
CA LYS A 1136 -11.03 -7.02 0.58
C LYS A 1136 -12.18 -7.85 0.00
N SER A 1137 -12.03 -9.18 -0.03
CA SER A 1137 -13.05 -10.12 -0.48
C SER A 1137 -13.64 -10.94 0.68
N LYS A 1138 -14.78 -11.61 0.43
CA LYS A 1138 -15.25 -12.73 1.27
C LYS A 1138 -14.67 -14.08 0.82
N GLU A 1139 -14.16 -14.15 -0.41
CA GLU A 1139 -13.37 -15.29 -0.88
C GLU A 1139 -12.02 -15.27 -0.15
N LEU A 1140 -11.84 -16.11 0.86
CA LEU A 1140 -10.65 -16.06 1.71
C LEU A 1140 -9.41 -16.65 1.00
N ASP A 1141 -9.56 -17.57 0.04
CA ASP A 1141 -8.44 -18.20 -0.69
C ASP A 1141 -7.50 -17.22 -1.39
N ASN A 1142 -8.02 -16.03 -1.78
CA ASN A 1142 -7.28 -15.00 -2.50
C ASN A 1142 -7.31 -13.62 -1.81
N SER A 1143 -7.72 -13.56 -0.53
CA SER A 1143 -7.87 -12.32 0.22
C SER A 1143 -7.87 -12.57 1.73
N SER A 1144 -7.20 -11.73 2.50
CA SER A 1144 -7.24 -11.77 3.97
C SER A 1144 -8.59 -11.32 4.55
N GLY A 1145 -9.52 -10.81 3.74
CA GLY A 1145 -10.84 -10.33 4.17
C GLY A 1145 -10.86 -9.04 4.99
N ILE A 1146 -9.68 -8.53 5.38
CA ILE A 1146 -9.51 -7.26 6.09
C ILE A 1146 -9.12 -6.12 5.12
N VAL A 1147 -8.93 -4.91 5.66
CA VAL A 1147 -8.31 -3.81 4.90
C VAL A 1147 -6.80 -3.86 5.14
N GLN A 1148 -6.01 -3.93 4.07
CA GLN A 1148 -4.55 -3.90 4.10
C GLN A 1148 -4.01 -3.31 2.78
N GLY A 1149 -2.71 -3.01 2.73
CA GLY A 1149 -2.01 -2.78 1.46
C GLY A 1149 -1.60 -4.09 0.79
N ASP A 1150 -1.18 -4.02 -0.47
CA ASP A 1150 -0.50 -5.14 -1.13
C ASP A 1150 0.77 -5.53 -0.35
N TRP A 1151 0.92 -6.83 -0.07
CA TRP A 1151 2.04 -7.39 0.70
C TRP A 1151 2.14 -6.89 2.16
N GLY A 1152 1.05 -6.38 2.74
CA GLY A 1152 1.05 -5.76 4.07
C GLY A 1152 1.55 -6.66 5.20
N PHE A 1153 1.20 -7.94 5.19
CA PHE A 1153 1.71 -8.91 6.17
C PHE A 1153 3.16 -9.31 5.86
N SER A 1154 3.52 -9.50 4.59
CA SER A 1154 4.88 -9.78 4.16
C SER A 1154 5.86 -8.67 4.54
N GLN A 1155 5.47 -7.40 4.38
CA GLN A 1155 6.29 -6.25 4.75
C GLN A 1155 6.61 -6.22 6.26
N ILE A 1156 5.65 -6.61 7.11
CA ILE A 1156 5.85 -6.69 8.56
C ILE A 1156 6.69 -7.92 8.93
N MET A 1157 6.38 -9.11 8.40
CA MET A 1157 7.04 -10.36 8.79
C MET A 1157 8.44 -10.54 8.18
N ALA A 1158 8.72 -9.98 7.00
CA ALA A 1158 10.07 -10.00 6.42
C ALA A 1158 11.11 -9.24 7.28
N VAL A 1159 10.68 -8.27 8.10
CA VAL A 1159 11.54 -7.55 9.08
C VAL A 1159 12.11 -8.49 10.15
N TYR A 1160 11.58 -9.70 10.32
CA TYR A 1160 12.22 -10.70 11.18
C TYR A 1160 13.49 -11.28 10.57
N ALA A 1161 13.56 -11.42 9.24
CA ALA A 1161 14.71 -11.94 8.52
C ALA A 1161 15.83 -10.89 8.29
N HIS A 1162 15.72 -9.72 8.96
CA HIS A 1162 16.56 -8.52 8.80
C HIS A 1162 16.91 -7.86 10.16
#